data_AF-A0AAN7GJM4-F1
#
_entry.id   AF-A0AAN7GJM4-F1
#
_cell.length_a   1.000
_cell.length_b   1.000
_cell.length_c   1.000
_cell.angle_alpha   90.00
_cell.angle_beta   90.00
_cell.angle_gamma   90.00
#
_symmetry.space_group_name_H-M   'P 1'
#
loop_
_entity.id
_entity.type
_entity.pdbx_description
1 polymer ?
#
loop_
_entity_poly.entity_id
_entity_poly.type
_entity_poly.pdbx_seq_one_letter_code
_entity_poly.pdbx_strand_id
1 'polypeptide(L)'
;MLKVEAFQPTQIRGSVSVMAEKEIVEYQGQPNVLSNPPMTVGIAIDGKVKCKYLVRWALEKFIHEGVVSFKLLHVYPRIMGVPTPMGNSIPMSQVREDVALAYRKDVEWEKTEMLLPFKKIITGKKMQAELLLIESDDIASAVAKEVKNLTISKLVIGAASVGMFSRKVKKHSLTSRISDLTPSFCTVYVVSKGKLSSIRQSNSGSNVTSSIKDDSSQTSCSTNSGTTLPPSSCSDSISAASYGHFRSSSLPVQRFQALSHINKGLLISGATSLEANHSRNQSLASEFDQDVLGFDTCGSNLEYPETRNSSFQSSMIDAQSWTIDEGSTSDALVDHPSPSDQVDLNFELEKLRLELRHARGMYEIAKTEAMDTSRKMDDLHQQRLKEAMKLEEIKLKVSVAEELARQEEEKYNAARREAEYMKDCAEREASERRNVEMKALRDVRQKEKLEDALHGNVRPYQIFTWEEIISATSSFSESCKIGMGAYGTVYKCNLHHKTVAVKVLHSKEKHKSKQFQQELEILSKVRHPHLLLLIGACPDHGCIIYEYMENGSLEESLLPKGNARPIPWYSRFRIAWEVASALIFLHSSKPEPIIHRDLKPANILLNQEFVSKIGDVGLSTVLQADSLQSTAYKDTGPVGTLCYIDPEYQRTGLISPKSDVYALGMVILQLLTAKPAIALTHAVENAIDDGTLLDILDKEAGNWPQEETMELALLGLSCTELRRRDRPDLKDKVLPALERLKETADRACRTGVSRNVSSPPNHFICPIVKDVMKDPCVAADGYSYDRKAIEKWLEGNDKSPMTNLPLPHKYLVPNYTLLSAIREWNSMNNE
;
A
#
# COMPACT_ATOMS: atom_id res chain seq x y z
N MET A 1 -30.03 2.83 -38.68
CA MET A 1 -29.98 1.74 -39.68
C MET A 1 -29.70 0.43 -38.96
N LEU A 2 -30.14 -0.70 -39.55
CA LEU A 2 -29.73 -2.12 -39.41
C LEU A 2 -28.97 -2.57 -38.12
N LYS A 3 -29.40 -3.58 -37.34
CA LYS A 3 -29.52 -5.05 -37.65
C LYS A 3 -28.20 -5.71 -38.11
N VAL A 4 -27.87 -6.96 -37.76
CA VAL A 4 -28.21 -7.91 -36.66
C VAL A 4 -27.29 -9.14 -36.83
N GLU A 5 -27.05 -9.95 -35.78
CA GLU A 5 -26.25 -11.21 -35.80
C GLU A 5 -24.74 -11.01 -36.18
N ALA A 6 -23.72 -11.74 -35.70
CA ALA A 6 -23.52 -13.10 -35.17
C ALA A 6 -23.30 -14.19 -36.23
N PHE A 7 -22.05 -14.66 -36.42
CA PHE A 7 -21.64 -16.08 -36.34
C PHE A 7 -20.11 -16.30 -36.48
N GLN A 8 -19.64 -17.36 -35.80
CA GLN A 8 -18.38 -18.13 -35.74
C GLN A 8 -17.14 -17.91 -36.69
N PRO A 9 -15.96 -18.51 -36.33
CA PRO A 9 -14.68 -18.35 -37.04
C PRO A 9 -14.30 -19.49 -38.00
N THR A 10 -13.42 -19.24 -38.98
CA THR A 10 -12.81 -20.30 -39.83
C THR A 10 -11.42 -19.96 -40.39
N GLN A 11 -10.48 -20.89 -40.22
CA GLN A 11 -9.39 -21.27 -41.16
C GLN A 11 -8.24 -20.22 -41.36
N ILE A 12 -7.03 -20.57 -41.83
CA ILE A 12 -6.63 -21.44 -42.97
C ILE A 12 -5.36 -22.28 -42.68
N ARG A 13 -5.44 -23.60 -43.01
CA ARG A 13 -4.36 -24.63 -43.27
C ARG A 13 -3.25 -24.83 -42.21
N GLY A 14 -2.76 -26.05 -41.92
CA GLY A 14 -2.93 -27.38 -42.54
C GLY A 14 -1.73 -27.77 -43.44
N SER A 15 -1.25 -29.02 -43.49
CA SER A 15 -1.68 -30.27 -42.81
C SER A 15 -0.60 -31.39 -42.95
N VAL A 16 -0.87 -32.59 -42.42
CA VAL A 16 0.08 -33.72 -42.16
C VAL A 16 0.44 -34.59 -43.40
N SER A 17 1.68 -35.11 -43.42
CA SER A 17 2.11 -36.40 -44.03
C SER A 17 3.30 -36.92 -43.18
N VAL A 18 3.54 -38.20 -42.83
CA VAL A 18 3.21 -39.56 -43.32
C VAL A 18 4.18 -40.10 -44.40
N MET A 19 5.01 -41.07 -43.97
CA MET A 19 5.82 -42.07 -44.74
C MET A 19 6.89 -41.55 -45.74
N ALA A 20 7.93 -42.31 -46.11
CA ALA A 20 8.66 -43.45 -45.50
C ALA A 20 9.96 -43.71 -46.32
N GLU A 21 10.88 -44.54 -45.80
CA GLU A 21 12.10 -45.04 -46.50
C GLU A 21 13.16 -43.95 -46.84
N LYS A 22 14.46 -44.24 -47.05
CA LYS A 22 15.35 -45.39 -46.76
C LYS A 22 16.79 -44.85 -46.80
N GLU A 23 17.69 -45.35 -45.96
CA GLU A 23 18.95 -45.94 -46.44
C GLU A 23 19.66 -46.76 -45.35
N ILE A 24 20.50 -47.70 -45.78
CA ILE A 24 21.30 -48.59 -44.94
C ILE A 24 22.76 -48.39 -45.34
N VAL A 25 23.62 -48.13 -44.36
CA VAL A 25 25.07 -48.34 -44.52
C VAL A 25 25.50 -49.33 -43.45
N GLU A 26 25.74 -50.57 -43.89
CA GLU A 26 26.24 -51.64 -43.03
C GLU A 26 27.77 -51.52 -42.91
N TYR A 27 28.29 -51.56 -41.68
CA TYR A 27 29.72 -51.75 -41.42
C TYR A 27 29.88 -52.83 -40.34
N GLN A 28 30.36 -54.00 -40.75
CA GLN A 28 30.56 -55.14 -39.85
C GLN A 28 31.83 -54.94 -39.00
N GLY A 29 31.75 -55.15 -37.69
CA GLY A 29 32.78 -54.62 -36.76
C GLY A 29 32.88 -55.24 -35.36
N GLN A 30 32.67 -56.55 -35.21
CA GLN A 30 32.96 -57.35 -34.00
C GLN A 30 32.16 -57.05 -32.70
N PRO A 31 32.10 -58.00 -31.73
CA PRO A 31 31.12 -57.97 -30.65
C PRO A 31 31.60 -57.21 -29.42
N ASN A 32 30.92 -56.12 -29.06
CA ASN A 32 31.22 -55.36 -27.84
C ASN A 32 30.26 -55.69 -26.69
N VAL A 33 30.84 -56.32 -25.66
CA VAL A 33 30.57 -56.20 -24.22
C VAL A 33 29.10 -56.09 -23.77
N LEU A 34 28.69 -57.10 -22.99
CA LEU A 34 27.51 -57.12 -22.12
C LEU A 34 27.28 -55.77 -21.43
N SER A 35 26.23 -55.04 -21.82
CA SER A 35 25.92 -53.74 -21.25
C SER A 35 25.43 -53.87 -19.80
N ASN A 36 26.21 -53.32 -18.86
CA ASN A 36 25.81 -53.25 -17.46
C ASN A 36 24.48 -52.47 -17.33
N PRO A 37 23.55 -52.92 -16.46
CA PRO A 37 22.25 -52.27 -16.32
C PRO A 37 22.38 -50.81 -15.84
N PRO A 38 21.48 -49.91 -16.26
CA PRO A 38 21.57 -48.47 -15.99
C PRO A 38 21.65 -48.17 -14.49
N MET A 39 22.77 -47.59 -14.05
CA MET A 39 22.98 -47.29 -12.62
C MET A 39 21.96 -46.24 -12.15
N THR A 40 21.21 -46.62 -11.11
CA THR A 40 20.15 -45.81 -10.50
C THR A 40 20.57 -45.37 -9.10
N VAL A 41 20.58 -44.07 -8.85
CA VAL A 41 20.96 -43.47 -7.56
C VAL A 41 19.72 -42.94 -6.84
N GLY A 42 19.49 -43.42 -5.61
CA GLY A 42 18.45 -42.92 -4.73
C GLY A 42 18.98 -41.79 -3.84
N ILE A 43 18.21 -40.72 -3.67
CA ILE A 43 18.50 -39.65 -2.71
C ILE A 43 17.28 -39.50 -1.80
N ALA A 44 17.42 -39.82 -0.51
CA ALA A 44 16.33 -39.68 0.45
C ALA A 44 16.33 -38.27 1.09
N ILE A 45 15.23 -37.54 0.94
CA ILE A 45 15.10 -36.13 1.34
C ILE A 45 13.83 -35.86 2.17
N ASP A 46 13.96 -34.99 3.17
CA ASP A 46 12.85 -34.59 4.06
C ASP A 46 12.18 -33.26 3.64
N GLY A 47 12.47 -32.79 2.42
CA GLY A 47 11.89 -31.58 1.82
C GLY A 47 12.45 -30.25 2.34
N LYS A 48 13.38 -30.24 3.30
CA LYS A 48 13.97 -29.00 3.83
C LYS A 48 14.98 -28.40 2.86
N VAL A 49 15.12 -27.07 2.88
CA VAL A 49 16.08 -26.31 2.05
C VAL A 49 17.51 -26.88 2.12
N LYS A 50 17.93 -27.36 3.29
CA LYS A 50 19.27 -27.95 3.52
C LYS A 50 19.50 -29.28 2.78
N CYS A 51 18.49 -29.87 2.14
CA CYS A 51 18.64 -30.95 1.16
C CYS A 51 19.29 -30.48 -0.16
N LYS A 52 19.34 -29.17 -0.47
CA LYS A 52 20.10 -28.62 -1.62
C LYS A 52 21.52 -29.19 -1.65
N TYR A 53 22.23 -29.17 -0.52
CA TYR A 53 23.61 -29.67 -0.41
C TYR A 53 23.74 -31.19 -0.57
N LEU A 54 22.69 -31.96 -0.21
CA LEU A 54 22.67 -33.41 -0.40
C LEU A 54 22.60 -33.76 -1.90
N VAL A 55 21.77 -33.04 -2.65
CA VAL A 55 21.57 -33.21 -4.09
C VAL A 55 22.76 -32.68 -4.88
N ARG A 56 23.33 -31.51 -4.52
CA ARG A 56 24.58 -30.98 -5.10
C ARG A 56 25.73 -32.00 -4.95
N TRP A 57 25.97 -32.51 -3.74
CA TRP A 57 27.00 -33.53 -3.49
C TRP A 57 26.78 -34.84 -4.26
N ALA A 58 25.53 -35.34 -4.31
CA ALA A 58 25.22 -36.57 -5.05
C ALA A 58 25.46 -36.42 -6.55
N LEU A 59 25.14 -35.26 -7.13
CA LEU A 59 25.45 -34.96 -8.53
C LEU A 59 26.96 -34.89 -8.75
N GLU A 60 27.68 -34.06 -8.00
CA GLU A 60 29.13 -33.91 -8.09
C GLU A 60 29.87 -35.26 -7.99
N LYS A 61 29.40 -36.16 -7.10
CA LYS A 61 30.04 -37.45 -6.90
C LYS A 61 29.74 -38.49 -7.99
N PHE A 62 28.53 -38.50 -8.57
CA PHE A 62 28.06 -39.58 -9.43
C PHE A 62 27.83 -39.20 -10.91
N ILE A 63 27.88 -37.91 -11.27
CA ILE A 63 27.72 -37.44 -12.66
C ILE A 63 28.75 -38.04 -13.64
N HIS A 64 29.92 -38.42 -13.14
CA HIS A 64 31.00 -39.02 -13.94
C HIS A 64 31.00 -40.56 -13.96
N GLU A 65 30.10 -41.22 -13.23
CA GLU A 65 30.09 -42.70 -13.08
C GLU A 65 29.12 -43.41 -14.05
N GLY A 66 28.65 -42.74 -15.11
CA GLY A 66 27.71 -43.32 -16.07
C GLY A 66 26.29 -43.53 -15.53
N VAL A 67 25.91 -42.78 -14.48
CA VAL A 67 24.58 -42.85 -13.87
C VAL A 67 23.51 -42.34 -14.82
N VAL A 68 22.44 -43.12 -14.97
CA VAL A 68 21.40 -42.91 -15.99
C VAL A 68 20.15 -42.24 -15.39
N SER A 69 19.84 -42.50 -14.12
CA SER A 69 18.68 -41.90 -13.46
C SER A 69 18.87 -41.69 -11.96
N PHE A 70 18.37 -40.56 -11.46
CA PHE A 70 18.25 -40.25 -10.04
C PHE A 70 16.79 -40.36 -9.58
N LYS A 71 16.56 -41.11 -8.50
CA LYS A 71 15.27 -41.22 -7.82
C LYS A 71 15.30 -40.41 -6.52
N LEU A 72 14.44 -39.40 -6.40
CA LEU A 72 14.29 -38.58 -5.19
C LEU A 72 13.19 -39.19 -4.31
N LEU A 73 13.58 -39.81 -3.19
CA LEU A 73 12.66 -40.48 -2.27
C LEU A 73 12.23 -39.53 -1.15
N HIS A 74 10.92 -39.36 -0.98
CA HIS A 74 10.34 -38.60 0.13
C HIS A 74 9.25 -39.43 0.82
N VAL A 75 9.46 -39.73 2.11
CA VAL A 75 8.45 -40.44 2.93
C VAL A 75 7.62 -39.41 3.68
N TYR A 76 6.29 -39.52 3.60
CA TYR A 76 5.34 -38.69 4.33
C TYR A 76 4.41 -39.56 5.22
N PRO A 77 3.92 -39.04 6.36
CA PRO A 77 3.05 -39.80 7.28
C PRO A 77 1.69 -40.15 6.65
N ARG A 78 1.04 -41.20 7.17
CA ARG A 78 -0.25 -41.65 6.64
C ARG A 78 -1.37 -40.62 6.83
N ILE A 79 -2.18 -40.42 5.80
CA ILE A 79 -3.32 -39.51 5.81
C ILE A 79 -4.50 -40.17 6.54
N MET A 80 -4.59 -39.95 7.85
CA MET A 80 -5.64 -40.53 8.70
C MET A 80 -6.96 -39.76 8.70
N GLY A 81 -6.98 -38.50 8.24
CA GLY A 81 -8.20 -37.69 8.16
C GLY A 81 -8.02 -36.36 7.42
N VAL A 82 -9.15 -35.73 7.07
CA VAL A 82 -9.21 -34.41 6.44
C VAL A 82 -9.39 -33.33 7.51
N PRO A 83 -8.58 -32.26 7.54
CA PRO A 83 -8.71 -31.17 8.51
C PRO A 83 -9.93 -30.31 8.23
N THR A 84 -10.63 -29.89 9.29
CA THR A 84 -11.76 -28.96 9.24
C THR A 84 -11.33 -27.52 9.57
N PRO A 85 -12.09 -26.49 9.16
CA PRO A 85 -11.83 -25.10 9.57
C PRO A 85 -11.82 -24.85 11.08
N MET A 86 -12.38 -25.75 11.89
CA MET A 86 -12.39 -25.66 13.36
C MET A 86 -11.19 -26.36 14.02
N GLY A 87 -10.19 -26.80 13.25
CA GLY A 87 -8.94 -27.40 13.76
C GLY A 87 -9.01 -28.91 14.07
N ASN A 88 -10.21 -29.49 14.14
CA ASN A 88 -10.40 -30.93 14.27
C ASN A 88 -10.26 -31.64 12.91
N SER A 89 -9.87 -32.92 12.89
CA SER A 89 -9.81 -33.73 11.66
C SER A 89 -10.91 -34.77 11.60
N ILE A 90 -11.63 -34.87 10.47
CA ILE A 90 -12.59 -35.95 10.22
C ILE A 90 -11.81 -37.18 9.72
N PRO A 91 -11.93 -38.37 10.34
CA PRO A 91 -11.27 -39.60 9.87
C PRO A 91 -11.61 -39.91 8.41
N MET A 92 -10.67 -40.44 7.62
CA MET A 92 -10.91 -40.72 6.19
C MET A 92 -12.12 -41.64 5.94
N SER A 93 -12.43 -42.54 6.88
CA SER A 93 -13.61 -43.44 6.83
C SER A 93 -14.96 -42.75 7.07
N GLN A 94 -14.97 -41.46 7.44
CA GLN A 94 -16.15 -40.63 7.65
C GLN A 94 -16.25 -39.50 6.61
N VAL A 95 -15.29 -39.40 5.69
CA VAL A 95 -15.28 -38.44 4.58
C VAL A 95 -15.80 -39.16 3.33
N ARG A 96 -16.53 -38.45 2.46
CA ARG A 96 -16.93 -38.98 1.14
C ARG A 96 -15.69 -39.31 0.31
N GLU A 97 -15.68 -40.43 -0.41
CA GLU A 97 -14.47 -40.87 -1.14
C GLU A 97 -14.02 -39.86 -2.21
N ASP A 98 -14.92 -39.07 -2.81
CA ASP A 98 -14.55 -38.01 -3.76
C ASP A 98 -13.75 -36.87 -3.09
N VAL A 99 -14.19 -36.44 -1.90
CA VAL A 99 -13.49 -35.44 -1.07
C VAL A 99 -12.18 -36.02 -0.50
N ALA A 100 -12.19 -37.29 -0.09
CA ALA A 100 -11.00 -37.99 0.42
C ALA A 100 -9.93 -38.13 -0.67
N LEU A 101 -10.33 -38.50 -1.89
CA LEU A 101 -9.43 -38.65 -3.05
C LEU A 101 -8.90 -37.29 -3.54
N ALA A 102 -9.74 -36.25 -3.54
CA ALA A 102 -9.29 -34.88 -3.79
C ALA A 102 -8.23 -34.44 -2.76
N TYR A 103 -8.49 -34.63 -1.47
CA TYR A 103 -7.53 -34.25 -0.42
C TYR A 103 -6.22 -35.04 -0.48
N ARG A 104 -6.25 -36.35 -0.81
CA ARG A 104 -5.00 -37.11 -1.07
C ARG A 104 -4.19 -36.46 -2.20
N LYS A 105 -4.84 -36.11 -3.32
CA LYS A 105 -4.19 -35.44 -4.46
C LYS A 105 -3.65 -34.04 -4.12
N ASP A 106 -4.35 -33.25 -3.32
CA ASP A 106 -3.86 -31.94 -2.87
C ASP A 106 -2.59 -32.07 -2.01
N VAL A 107 -2.54 -33.09 -1.13
CA VAL A 107 -1.35 -33.39 -0.32
C VAL A 107 -0.20 -33.91 -1.19
N GLU A 108 -0.47 -34.81 -2.15
CA GLU A 108 0.51 -35.30 -3.13
C GLU A 108 1.05 -34.17 -4.01
N TRP A 109 0.19 -33.23 -4.44
CA TRP A 109 0.59 -32.02 -5.17
C TRP A 109 1.54 -31.17 -4.32
N GLU A 110 1.15 -30.83 -3.09
CA GLU A 110 1.97 -30.03 -2.18
C GLU A 110 3.35 -30.67 -1.93
N LYS A 111 3.43 -32.00 -1.77
CA LYS A 111 4.73 -32.68 -1.61
C LYS A 111 5.50 -32.69 -2.94
N THR A 112 4.84 -32.88 -4.07
CA THR A 112 5.48 -32.81 -5.39
C THR A 112 6.10 -31.43 -5.63
N GLU A 113 5.34 -30.37 -5.37
CA GLU A 113 5.77 -28.97 -5.54
C GLU A 113 6.97 -28.63 -4.63
N MET A 114 6.94 -29.07 -3.37
CA MET A 114 8.07 -28.96 -2.43
C MET A 114 9.37 -29.60 -2.95
N LEU A 115 9.26 -30.64 -3.79
CA LEU A 115 10.41 -31.39 -4.31
C LEU A 115 10.87 -30.92 -5.71
N LEU A 116 10.09 -30.10 -6.41
CA LEU A 116 10.46 -29.53 -7.72
C LEU A 116 11.81 -28.80 -7.74
N PRO A 117 12.23 -28.03 -6.71
CA PRO A 117 13.55 -27.40 -6.69
C PRO A 117 14.69 -28.43 -6.77
N PHE A 118 14.58 -29.56 -6.07
CA PHE A 118 15.59 -30.62 -6.10
C PHE A 118 15.60 -31.34 -7.45
N LYS A 119 14.42 -31.59 -8.04
CA LYS A 119 14.30 -32.12 -9.40
C LYS A 119 14.98 -31.22 -10.42
N LYS A 120 14.73 -29.90 -10.35
CA LYS A 120 15.32 -28.89 -11.25
C LYS A 120 16.85 -28.86 -11.20
N ILE A 121 17.46 -29.03 -10.01
CA ILE A 121 18.93 -29.09 -9.86
C ILE A 121 19.52 -30.28 -10.63
N ILE A 122 18.86 -31.45 -10.62
CA ILE A 122 19.29 -32.66 -11.35
C ILE A 122 19.07 -32.50 -12.86
N THR A 123 17.87 -32.10 -13.29
CA THR A 123 17.55 -31.94 -14.71
C THR A 123 18.38 -30.82 -15.37
N GLY A 124 18.77 -29.79 -14.62
CA GLY A 124 19.68 -28.73 -15.07
C GLY A 124 21.10 -29.23 -15.42
N LYS A 125 21.49 -30.43 -14.95
CA LYS A 125 22.70 -31.14 -15.36
C LYS A 125 22.47 -32.16 -16.48
N LYS A 126 21.33 -32.08 -17.19
CA LYS A 126 20.88 -33.01 -18.26
C LYS A 126 20.66 -34.46 -17.79
N MET A 127 20.50 -34.70 -16.49
CA MET A 127 20.26 -36.04 -15.92
C MET A 127 18.76 -36.31 -15.70
N GLN A 128 18.34 -37.57 -15.85
CA GLN A 128 16.96 -37.98 -15.56
C GLN A 128 16.69 -37.92 -14.04
N ALA A 129 15.53 -37.37 -13.67
CA ALA A 129 15.12 -37.19 -12.28
C ALA A 129 13.66 -37.61 -12.08
N GLU A 130 13.44 -38.57 -11.19
CA GLU A 130 12.12 -39.09 -10.82
C GLU A 130 11.79 -38.72 -9.36
N LEU A 131 10.52 -38.42 -9.08
CA LEU A 131 10.03 -38.12 -7.74
C LEU A 131 9.24 -39.32 -7.22
N LEU A 132 9.57 -39.81 -6.02
CA LEU A 132 8.90 -40.92 -5.37
C LEU A 132 8.37 -40.46 -4.01
N LEU A 133 7.05 -40.27 -3.95
CA LEU A 133 6.31 -40.00 -2.72
C LEU A 133 5.87 -41.33 -2.10
N ILE A 134 6.20 -41.56 -0.84
CA ILE A 134 5.93 -42.82 -0.14
C ILE A 134 5.13 -42.53 1.13
N GLU A 135 3.92 -43.05 1.23
CA GLU A 135 3.08 -42.93 2.43
C GLU A 135 3.48 -43.99 3.48
N SER A 136 4.13 -43.58 4.58
CA SER A 136 4.51 -44.47 5.68
C SER A 136 4.89 -43.71 6.95
N ASP A 137 4.47 -44.25 8.10
CA ASP A 137 4.83 -43.73 9.42
C ASP A 137 6.21 -44.21 9.91
N ASP A 138 6.75 -45.32 9.35
CA ASP A 138 8.16 -45.69 9.52
C ASP A 138 8.98 -45.40 8.27
N ILE A 139 9.71 -44.29 8.33
CA ILE A 139 10.60 -43.78 7.26
C ILE A 139 11.70 -44.79 6.94
N ALA A 140 12.26 -45.48 7.94
CA ALA A 140 13.42 -46.35 7.72
C ALA A 140 13.07 -47.62 6.95
N SER A 141 11.97 -48.28 7.34
CA SER A 141 11.45 -49.45 6.62
C SER A 141 10.90 -49.07 5.23
N ALA A 142 10.30 -47.89 5.08
CA ALA A 142 9.82 -47.39 3.79
C ALA A 142 10.94 -47.17 2.76
N VAL A 143 12.01 -46.45 3.14
CA VAL A 143 13.17 -46.25 2.25
C VAL A 143 13.85 -47.57 1.92
N ALA A 144 14.03 -48.46 2.90
CA ALA A 144 14.64 -49.78 2.68
C ALA A 144 13.81 -50.67 1.74
N LYS A 145 12.47 -50.65 1.88
CA LYS A 145 11.55 -51.35 0.98
C LYS A 145 11.67 -50.82 -0.45
N GLU A 146 11.70 -49.49 -0.64
CA GLU A 146 11.70 -48.91 -1.98
C GLU A 146 13.06 -49.03 -2.68
N VAL A 147 14.17 -48.99 -1.94
CA VAL A 147 15.50 -49.38 -2.44
C VAL A 147 15.53 -50.84 -2.91
N LYS A 148 14.82 -51.74 -2.23
CA LYS A 148 14.67 -53.14 -2.65
C LYS A 148 13.80 -53.26 -3.92
N ASN A 149 12.65 -52.58 -3.95
CA ASN A 149 11.69 -52.62 -5.06
C ASN A 149 12.31 -52.12 -6.38
N LEU A 150 13.05 -51.01 -6.30
CA LEU A 150 13.59 -50.30 -7.47
C LEU A 150 15.09 -50.54 -7.68
N THR A 151 15.62 -51.62 -7.10
CA THR A 151 17.01 -52.12 -7.22
C THR A 151 18.09 -51.03 -7.14
N ILE A 152 17.88 -50.04 -6.29
CA ILE A 152 18.73 -48.85 -6.17
C ILE A 152 20.12 -49.25 -5.65
N SER A 153 21.16 -49.12 -6.48
CA SER A 153 22.51 -49.61 -6.14
C SER A 153 23.30 -48.65 -5.25
N LYS A 154 22.96 -47.35 -5.27
CA LYS A 154 23.55 -46.33 -4.40
C LYS A 154 22.46 -45.46 -3.78
N LEU A 155 22.46 -45.35 -2.45
CA LEU A 155 21.54 -44.51 -1.67
C LEU A 155 22.31 -43.38 -0.98
N VAL A 156 21.84 -42.14 -1.12
CA VAL A 156 22.42 -40.96 -0.45
C VAL A 156 21.44 -40.43 0.59
N ILE A 157 21.89 -40.29 1.85
CA ILE A 157 21.07 -39.87 2.99
C ILE A 157 21.73 -38.75 3.81
N GLY A 158 20.90 -37.90 4.41
CA GLY A 158 21.36 -36.86 5.32
C GLY A 158 21.80 -37.39 6.68
N ALA A 159 22.91 -36.87 7.19
CA ALA A 159 23.32 -37.04 8.58
C ALA A 159 22.37 -36.30 9.54
N ALA A 160 21.94 -36.95 10.61
CA ALA A 160 21.22 -36.28 11.70
C ALA A 160 22.14 -35.22 12.35
N SER A 161 21.67 -33.97 12.43
CA SER A 161 22.42 -32.88 13.05
C SER A 161 22.46 -33.05 14.57
N VAL A 162 23.61 -33.46 15.09
CA VAL A 162 23.87 -33.56 16.54
C VAL A 162 24.11 -32.15 17.09
N GLY A 163 23.20 -31.67 17.93
CA GLY A 163 23.39 -30.42 18.67
C GLY A 163 24.38 -30.59 19.82
N MET A 164 25.10 -29.52 20.18
CA MET A 164 26.22 -29.56 21.15
C MET A 164 25.85 -30.00 22.58
N PHE A 165 24.56 -30.18 22.88
CA PHE A 165 24.05 -30.56 24.20
C PHE A 165 23.60 -32.03 24.34
N SER A 166 23.50 -32.82 23.26
CA SER A 166 23.01 -34.21 23.34
C SER A 166 24.12 -35.23 23.66
N ARG A 167 24.68 -35.16 24.87
CA ARG A 167 25.68 -36.13 25.37
C ARG A 167 24.97 -37.46 25.75
N LYS A 168 25.36 -38.58 25.10
CA LYS A 168 24.86 -39.97 25.29
C LYS A 168 23.46 -40.36 24.72
N VAL A 169 23.25 -40.29 23.40
CA VAL A 169 22.37 -41.28 22.69
C VAL A 169 23.03 -41.69 21.37
N LYS A 170 23.61 -42.90 21.30
CA LYS A 170 24.43 -43.33 20.14
C LYS A 170 23.91 -44.60 19.41
N LYS A 171 22.63 -44.98 19.60
CA LYS A 171 22.09 -46.26 19.09
C LYS A 171 20.79 -46.22 18.26
N HIS A 172 20.09 -45.08 18.17
CA HIS A 172 18.83 -44.96 17.41
C HIS A 172 18.73 -43.63 16.63
N SER A 173 19.69 -43.37 15.74
CA SER A 173 19.54 -42.30 14.74
C SER A 173 18.64 -42.80 13.59
N LEU A 174 17.83 -41.93 13.00
CA LEU A 174 17.10 -42.27 11.77
C LEU A 174 18.07 -42.64 10.64
N THR A 175 19.20 -41.92 10.54
CA THR A 175 20.28 -42.20 9.59
C THR A 175 20.86 -43.61 9.77
N SER A 176 21.04 -44.07 11.02
CA SER A 176 21.52 -45.45 11.26
C SER A 176 20.43 -46.47 10.94
N ARG A 177 19.18 -46.27 11.40
CA ARG A 177 18.07 -47.19 11.06
C ARG A 177 17.90 -47.38 9.55
N ILE A 178 18.00 -46.32 8.75
CA ILE A 178 17.99 -46.44 7.28
C ILE A 178 19.22 -47.22 6.79
N SER A 179 20.43 -46.85 7.25
CA SER A 179 21.68 -47.53 6.90
C SER A 179 21.69 -49.02 7.27
N ASP A 180 21.00 -49.42 8.34
CA ASP A 180 20.97 -50.80 8.84
C ASP A 180 19.93 -51.64 8.08
N LEU A 181 18.72 -51.10 7.84
CA LEU A 181 17.63 -51.80 7.16
C LEU A 181 17.78 -51.89 5.63
N THR A 182 18.61 -51.02 5.04
CA THR A 182 18.84 -51.00 3.58
C THR A 182 19.44 -52.34 3.09
N PRO A 183 18.97 -52.90 1.94
CA PRO A 183 19.51 -54.14 1.39
C PRO A 183 21.03 -54.15 1.20
N SER A 184 21.66 -55.32 1.38
CA SER A 184 23.12 -55.50 1.33
C SER A 184 23.76 -55.31 -0.05
N PHE A 185 22.97 -55.22 -1.13
CA PHE A 185 23.46 -54.87 -2.47
C PHE A 185 23.60 -53.35 -2.69
N CYS A 186 23.04 -52.53 -1.80
CA CYS A 186 23.04 -51.08 -1.94
C CYS A 186 24.16 -50.45 -1.10
N THR A 187 24.98 -49.57 -1.71
CA THR A 187 25.96 -48.76 -0.98
C THR A 187 25.28 -47.50 -0.45
N VAL A 188 25.36 -47.25 0.86
CA VAL A 188 24.73 -46.10 1.52
C VAL A 188 25.78 -45.03 1.85
N TYR A 189 25.57 -43.81 1.35
CA TYR A 189 26.40 -42.63 1.58
C TYR A 189 25.68 -41.68 2.54
N VAL A 190 26.34 -41.35 3.66
CA VAL A 190 25.83 -40.39 4.65
C VAL A 190 26.55 -39.06 4.46
N VAL A 191 25.81 -37.96 4.27
CA VAL A 191 26.37 -36.63 3.96
C VAL A 191 25.93 -35.60 5.00
N SER A 192 26.84 -34.72 5.42
CA SER A 192 26.60 -33.64 6.37
C SER A 192 27.20 -32.34 5.83
N LYS A 193 26.41 -31.25 5.77
CA LYS A 193 26.84 -29.93 5.27
C LYS A 193 27.59 -29.98 3.92
N GLY A 194 27.13 -30.80 2.98
CA GLY A 194 27.78 -30.98 1.66
C GLY A 194 29.09 -31.77 1.67
N LYS A 195 29.49 -32.37 2.80
CA LYS A 195 30.67 -33.25 2.90
C LYS A 195 30.27 -34.67 3.30
N LEU A 196 31.01 -35.66 2.82
CA LEU A 196 30.82 -37.06 3.21
C LEU A 196 31.08 -37.24 4.71
N SER A 197 30.20 -37.97 5.39
CA SER A 197 30.27 -38.25 6.83
C SER A 197 30.53 -39.73 7.16
N SER A 198 30.01 -40.66 6.35
CA SER A 198 30.32 -42.10 6.41
C SER A 198 29.78 -42.84 5.17
N ILE A 199 30.29 -44.05 4.92
CA ILE A 199 29.80 -44.96 3.87
C ILE A 199 29.56 -46.34 4.48
N ARG A 200 28.45 -46.99 4.12
CA ARG A 200 28.27 -48.45 4.19
C ARG A 200 28.41 -49.02 2.78
N GLN A 201 29.43 -49.82 2.53
CA GLN A 201 29.62 -50.52 1.25
C GLN A 201 28.62 -51.68 1.11
N SER A 202 28.30 -52.06 -0.13
CA SER A 202 27.53 -53.25 -0.46
C SER A 202 28.38 -54.52 -0.45
N ASN A 203 27.81 -55.65 -0.03
CA ASN A 203 28.51 -56.93 0.12
C ASN A 203 28.55 -57.76 -1.19
N SER A 204 28.16 -57.18 -2.32
CA SER A 204 28.00 -57.86 -3.61
C SER A 204 29.23 -57.68 -4.52
N GLY A 205 30.31 -58.40 -4.23
CA GLY A 205 31.51 -58.46 -5.07
C GLY A 205 32.76 -58.90 -4.31
N SER A 206 33.29 -60.08 -4.65
CA SER A 206 34.53 -60.62 -4.07
C SER A 206 35.74 -60.37 -4.96
N ASN A 207 36.89 -60.15 -4.32
CA ASN A 207 38.25 -60.36 -4.85
C ASN A 207 38.61 -59.76 -6.24
N VAL A 208 38.99 -58.47 -6.25
CA VAL A 208 40.10 -58.00 -7.10
C VAL A 208 41.02 -57.11 -6.26
N THR A 209 42.33 -57.31 -6.36
CA THR A 209 43.35 -56.56 -5.62
C THR A 209 44.01 -55.48 -6.46
N SER A 210 44.02 -54.24 -5.96
CA SER A 210 45.08 -53.27 -6.31
C SER A 210 45.29 -52.26 -5.16
N SER A 211 46.55 -51.93 -4.92
CA SER A 211 47.04 -51.06 -3.84
C SER A 211 47.14 -49.60 -4.28
N ILE A 212 46.95 -48.66 -3.34
CA ILE A 212 47.65 -47.36 -3.13
C ILE A 212 46.90 -46.65 -1.97
N LYS A 213 47.45 -46.42 -0.75
CA LYS A 213 48.62 -45.60 -0.32
C LYS A 213 48.42 -44.08 -0.50
N ASP A 214 48.82 -43.15 0.37
CA ASP A 214 49.05 -43.07 1.85
C ASP A 214 48.58 -41.63 2.26
N ASP A 215 48.61 -41.07 3.48
CA ASP A 215 49.01 -41.48 4.85
C ASP A 215 48.22 -40.62 5.89
N SER A 216 48.36 -40.95 7.19
CA SER A 216 48.22 -40.08 8.36
C SER A 216 46.79 -39.69 8.81
N SER A 217 46.51 -39.47 10.11
CA SER A 217 47.35 -39.55 11.32
C SER A 217 46.61 -40.22 12.48
N GLN A 218 47.34 -40.65 13.50
CA GLN A 218 46.86 -41.55 14.56
C GLN A 218 46.38 -40.79 15.81
N THR A 219 45.36 -41.32 16.49
CA THR A 219 45.45 -41.47 17.96
C THR A 219 44.56 -42.64 18.42
N SER A 220 45.15 -43.57 19.17
CA SER A 220 44.46 -44.72 19.75
C SER A 220 44.61 -44.72 21.27
N CYS A 221 43.55 -45.10 21.99
CA CYS A 221 43.64 -45.56 23.38
C CYS A 221 42.43 -46.45 23.69
N SER A 222 42.71 -47.71 24.02
CA SER A 222 41.73 -48.75 24.29
C SER A 222 41.90 -49.25 25.73
N THR A 223 40.82 -49.35 26.50
CA THR A 223 40.63 -50.12 27.77
C THR A 223 39.35 -49.62 28.47
N ASN A 224 38.66 -50.36 29.33
CA ASN A 224 38.33 -51.80 29.35
C ASN A 224 37.12 -52.02 30.29
N SER A 225 36.47 -53.18 30.18
CA SER A 225 35.76 -53.96 31.21
C SER A 225 35.16 -53.29 32.47
N GLY A 226 33.87 -53.57 32.74
CA GLY A 226 33.23 -53.28 34.04
C GLY A 226 31.76 -53.69 34.13
N THR A 227 31.48 -54.94 34.53
CA THR A 227 30.12 -55.49 34.72
C THR A 227 29.65 -55.42 36.18
N THR A 228 28.37 -55.09 36.41
CA THR A 228 27.63 -55.45 37.63
C THR A 228 26.11 -55.25 37.45
N LEU A 229 25.32 -56.06 38.17
CA LEU A 229 23.84 -56.14 38.24
C LEU A 229 23.47 -56.75 39.62
N PRO A 230 22.19 -56.81 40.04
CA PRO A 230 21.27 -55.73 40.34
C PRO A 230 20.73 -55.85 41.81
N PRO A 231 19.76 -55.01 42.22
CA PRO A 231 18.50 -55.54 42.79
C PRO A 231 17.27 -54.75 42.26
N SER A 232 16.05 -55.27 42.04
CA SER A 232 15.05 -55.96 42.92
C SER A 232 14.62 -55.13 44.14
N SER A 233 13.33 -54.92 44.45
CA SER A 233 12.05 -55.29 43.79
C SER A 233 10.87 -54.49 44.40
N CYS A 234 9.63 -54.84 44.00
CA CYS A 234 8.32 -54.35 44.47
C CYS A 234 7.86 -53.01 43.86
N SER A 235 6.84 -52.90 43.00
CA SER A 235 5.47 -53.48 42.90
C SER A 235 4.39 -52.58 43.52
N ASP A 236 3.68 -51.84 42.67
CA ASP A 236 2.22 -51.74 42.78
C ASP A 236 1.56 -51.40 41.42
N SER A 237 0.24 -51.47 41.33
CA SER A 237 -0.48 -51.73 40.06
C SER A 237 -1.66 -50.77 39.74
N ILE A 238 -2.18 -50.90 38.51
CA ILE A 238 -3.53 -50.50 38.01
C ILE A 238 -3.67 -49.13 37.27
N SER A 239 -3.91 -49.26 35.95
CA SER A 239 -4.80 -48.47 35.07
C SER A 239 -4.44 -47.07 34.50
N ALA A 240 -4.31 -47.06 33.17
CA ALA A 240 -4.85 -46.12 32.18
C ALA A 240 -4.82 -44.58 32.40
N ALA A 241 -4.00 -43.91 31.58
CA ALA A 241 -4.48 -43.00 30.53
C ALA A 241 -3.41 -42.79 29.45
N SER A 242 -3.80 -42.69 28.17
CA SER A 242 -2.90 -42.33 27.07
C SER A 242 -3.32 -41.01 26.45
N TYR A 243 -2.49 -39.97 26.58
CA TYR A 243 -2.55 -38.77 25.76
C TYR A 243 -1.14 -38.29 25.40
N GLY A 244 -0.69 -38.68 24.22
CA GLY A 244 0.47 -38.10 23.55
C GLY A 244 0.07 -37.25 22.36
N HIS A 245 1.07 -36.58 21.77
CA HIS A 245 0.98 -35.76 20.54
C HIS A 245 0.32 -34.38 20.70
N PHE A 246 0.55 -33.39 19.81
CA PHE A 246 1.24 -33.41 18.51
C PHE A 246 2.43 -32.46 18.38
N ARG A 247 3.37 -32.82 17.49
CA ARG A 247 4.42 -31.93 16.97
C ARG A 247 3.92 -31.25 15.68
N SER A 248 4.34 -30.01 15.44
CA SER A 248 3.92 -29.22 14.27
C SER A 248 4.50 -29.69 12.94
N SER A 249 3.81 -29.34 11.85
CA SER A 249 4.27 -29.46 10.46
C SER A 249 5.49 -28.57 10.12
N SER A 250 6.02 -28.71 8.90
CA SER A 250 7.25 -28.05 8.42
C SER A 250 7.00 -26.66 7.81
N LEU A 251 8.05 -25.81 7.84
CA LEU A 251 7.97 -24.38 7.49
C LEU A 251 7.49 -24.05 6.05
N PRO A 252 7.86 -24.79 4.97
CA PRO A 252 7.47 -24.39 3.61
C PRO A 252 5.95 -24.37 3.40
N VAL A 253 5.26 -25.39 3.93
CA VAL A 253 3.80 -25.55 3.89
C VAL A 253 3.10 -24.37 4.56
N GLN A 254 3.60 -23.95 5.73
CA GLN A 254 3.03 -22.87 6.52
C GLN A 254 3.18 -21.50 5.82
N ARG A 255 4.22 -21.30 5.01
CA ARG A 255 4.39 -20.08 4.18
C ARG A 255 3.39 -20.03 3.03
N PHE A 256 3.13 -21.14 2.34
CA PHE A 256 2.11 -21.20 1.27
C PHE A 256 0.68 -21.02 1.80
N GLN A 257 0.36 -21.64 2.94
CA GLN A 257 -0.96 -21.49 3.58
C GLN A 257 -1.21 -20.04 4.05
N ALA A 258 -0.19 -19.35 4.57
CA ALA A 258 -0.33 -17.93 4.94
C ALA A 258 -0.67 -17.03 3.74
N LEU A 259 -0.10 -17.31 2.56
CA LEU A 259 -0.35 -16.53 1.33
C LEU A 259 -1.70 -16.87 0.68
N SER A 260 -2.13 -18.12 0.69
CA SER A 260 -3.40 -18.53 0.05
C SER A 260 -4.64 -17.97 0.76
N HIS A 261 -4.56 -17.68 2.06
CA HIS A 261 -5.62 -16.99 2.80
C HIS A 261 -5.80 -15.52 2.40
N ILE A 262 -4.75 -14.83 1.96
CA ILE A 262 -4.81 -13.42 1.56
C ILE A 262 -5.70 -13.25 0.31
N ASN A 263 -5.56 -14.14 -0.67
CA ASN A 263 -6.27 -14.04 -1.95
C ASN A 263 -7.77 -14.41 -1.87
N LYS A 264 -8.26 -14.87 -0.71
CA LYS A 264 -9.70 -15.08 -0.45
C LYS A 264 -10.36 -13.97 0.36
N GLY A 265 -9.59 -13.03 0.92
CA GLY A 265 -10.12 -11.94 1.76
C GLY A 265 -10.80 -10.81 0.98
N LEU A 266 -10.62 -10.72 -0.34
CA LEU A 266 -10.99 -9.54 -1.14
C LEU A 266 -12.35 -9.63 -1.87
N LEU A 267 -13.15 -10.68 -1.65
CA LEU A 267 -14.38 -10.94 -2.42
C LEU A 267 -15.63 -11.29 -1.60
N ILE A 268 -15.59 -11.28 -0.26
CA ILE A 268 -16.80 -11.46 0.57
C ILE A 268 -16.82 -10.45 1.73
N SER A 269 -17.46 -9.30 1.49
CA SER A 269 -18.09 -8.48 2.53
C SER A 269 -19.28 -7.74 1.92
N GLY A 270 -20.50 -8.17 2.24
CA GLY A 270 -21.74 -7.48 1.85
C GLY A 270 -22.78 -8.30 1.08
N ALA A 271 -23.36 -9.34 1.70
CA ALA A 271 -24.62 -9.94 1.23
C ALA A 271 -25.35 -10.77 2.32
N THR A 272 -26.35 -10.18 3.00
CA THR A 272 -27.57 -10.81 3.60
C THR A 272 -28.26 -9.78 4.52
N SER A 273 -29.58 -9.57 4.50
CA SER A 273 -30.62 -9.90 3.50
C SER A 273 -31.94 -9.18 3.80
N LEU A 274 -32.67 -8.73 2.76
CA LEU A 274 -34.14 -8.52 2.70
C LEU A 274 -34.71 -7.41 3.63
N GLU A 275 -35.74 -6.61 3.27
CA GLU A 275 -36.74 -6.56 2.17
C GLU A 275 -36.96 -5.08 1.71
N ALA A 276 -37.62 -4.70 0.60
CA ALA A 276 -38.03 -5.34 -0.66
C ALA A 276 -38.60 -4.24 -1.62
N ASN A 277 -39.35 -4.65 -2.67
CA ASN A 277 -40.29 -3.87 -3.50
C ASN A 277 -39.78 -2.67 -4.35
N HIS A 278 -39.71 -2.91 -5.68
CA HIS A 278 -40.33 -2.15 -6.79
C HIS A 278 -40.31 -0.59 -6.81
N SER A 279 -39.97 0.12 -7.91
CA SER A 279 -39.75 -0.32 -9.30
C SER A 279 -39.13 0.75 -10.25
N ARG A 280 -38.44 0.27 -11.29
CA ARG A 280 -38.28 0.80 -12.68
C ARG A 280 -37.66 2.19 -12.97
N ASN A 281 -36.90 2.21 -14.09
CA ASN A 281 -36.34 3.34 -14.86
C ASN A 281 -35.14 4.05 -14.17
N GLN A 282 -33.98 4.25 -14.80
CA GLN A 282 -33.65 5.06 -16.01
C GLN A 282 -34.00 6.56 -15.79
N SER A 283 -33.09 7.54 -15.96
CA SER A 283 -31.86 7.55 -16.77
C SER A 283 -30.82 8.61 -16.31
N LEU A 284 -29.68 8.68 -17.04
CA LEU A 284 -28.71 9.79 -17.16
C LEU A 284 -27.79 10.18 -15.98
N ALA A 285 -26.48 10.06 -16.21
CA ALA A 285 -25.42 10.91 -15.66
C ALA A 285 -24.17 10.82 -16.56
N SER A 286 -23.82 11.91 -17.26
CA SER A 286 -22.60 12.17 -18.06
C SER A 286 -22.87 13.43 -18.91
N GLU A 287 -22.02 14.47 -18.98
CA GLU A 287 -20.84 14.79 -18.18
C GLU A 287 -20.55 16.30 -18.22
N PHE A 288 -19.44 16.70 -17.59
CA PHE A 288 -18.74 17.99 -17.72
C PHE A 288 -18.59 18.41 -19.21
N ASP A 289 -18.53 19.70 -19.55
CA ASP A 289 -17.40 20.55 -19.16
C ASP A 289 -17.67 22.05 -18.95
N GLN A 290 -16.68 22.71 -18.36
CA GLN A 290 -16.73 24.10 -17.92
C GLN A 290 -15.43 24.81 -18.32
N ASP A 291 -15.51 25.88 -19.12
CA ASP A 291 -14.40 26.84 -19.18
C ASP A 291 -14.83 28.27 -19.51
N VAL A 292 -13.93 29.22 -19.23
CA VAL A 292 -14.16 30.67 -19.20
C VAL A 292 -13.21 31.36 -20.17
N LEU A 293 -13.71 32.37 -20.90
CA LEU A 293 -13.06 33.67 -21.13
C LEU A 293 -13.88 34.50 -22.13
N GLY A 294 -13.82 35.83 -22.02
CA GLY A 294 -14.46 36.76 -22.95
C GLY A 294 -13.44 37.67 -23.64
N PHE A 295 -13.82 38.25 -24.78
CA PHE A 295 -13.19 39.43 -25.35
C PHE A 295 -14.23 40.30 -26.08
N ASP A 296 -13.86 41.53 -26.44
CA ASP A 296 -14.78 42.66 -26.49
C ASP A 296 -14.86 43.38 -27.85
N THR A 297 -15.97 44.10 -28.05
CA THR A 297 -16.23 45.23 -28.98
C THR A 297 -16.18 45.11 -30.52
N CYS A 298 -17.32 45.52 -31.12
CA CYS A 298 -17.51 46.42 -32.28
C CYS A 298 -17.14 46.04 -33.74
N GLY A 299 -18.09 46.28 -34.64
CA GLY A 299 -17.93 46.40 -36.10
C GLY A 299 -19.29 46.59 -36.82
N SER A 300 -19.39 47.47 -37.83
CA SER A 300 -20.65 47.82 -38.51
C SER A 300 -20.52 47.87 -40.04
N ASN A 301 -21.65 48.11 -40.75
CA ASN A 301 -21.80 48.36 -42.21
C ASN A 301 -21.91 47.06 -43.07
N LEU A 302 -22.61 47.00 -44.23
CA LEU A 302 -23.70 47.80 -44.85
C LEU A 302 -24.28 47.02 -46.07
N GLU A 303 -25.57 47.23 -46.42
CA GLU A 303 -26.29 46.96 -47.71
C GLU A 303 -26.43 45.53 -48.33
N TYR A 304 -27.70 45.09 -48.45
CA TYR A 304 -28.49 44.64 -49.65
C TYR A 304 -27.86 43.82 -50.83
N PRO A 305 -28.62 42.95 -51.56
CA PRO A 305 -29.99 43.22 -52.09
C PRO A 305 -31.09 42.13 -52.02
N GLU A 306 -32.34 42.61 -52.19
CA GLU A 306 -33.61 42.02 -52.70
C GLU A 306 -33.89 40.47 -52.67
N THR A 307 -35.09 40.00 -52.30
CA THR A 307 -36.31 40.19 -53.14
C THR A 307 -37.67 39.97 -52.44
N ARG A 308 -38.55 40.98 -52.62
CA ARG A 308 -40.04 41.00 -52.76
C ARG A 308 -40.99 40.00 -52.04
N ASN A 309 -41.87 40.64 -51.23
CA ASN A 309 -43.35 40.50 -51.17
C ASN A 309 -43.96 39.21 -50.55
N SER A 310 -45.12 39.24 -49.89
CA SER A 310 -46.14 40.31 -49.76
C SER A 310 -46.74 40.42 -48.35
N SER A 311 -47.50 41.49 -48.09
CA SER A 311 -48.18 41.75 -46.81
C SER A 311 -49.42 42.63 -47.03
N PHE A 312 -50.50 42.44 -46.24
CA PHE A 312 -51.57 43.43 -46.07
C PHE A 312 -52.35 43.21 -44.76
N GLN A 313 -52.37 44.22 -43.88
CA GLN A 313 -53.38 44.37 -42.82
C GLN A 313 -53.42 45.84 -42.35
N SER A 314 -54.63 46.42 -42.20
CA SER A 314 -54.90 47.77 -41.67
C SER A 314 -54.38 48.97 -42.52
N SER A 315 -54.92 50.19 -42.41
CA SER A 315 -56.07 50.68 -41.59
C SER A 315 -56.76 51.92 -42.20
N MET A 316 -57.96 52.21 -41.67
CA MET A 316 -58.76 53.48 -41.61
C MET A 316 -58.43 54.70 -42.50
N ILE A 317 -59.48 55.39 -43.00
CA ILE A 317 -59.86 56.81 -42.69
C ILE A 317 -61.04 57.31 -43.58
N ASP A 318 -61.88 58.18 -43.02
CA ASP A 318 -62.90 59.13 -43.55
C ASP A 318 -63.70 58.90 -44.85
N ALA A 319 -65.02 59.16 -44.71
CA ALA A 319 -65.88 59.73 -45.76
C ALA A 319 -67.02 60.56 -45.11
N GLN A 320 -67.33 61.74 -45.66
CA GLN A 320 -68.45 62.62 -45.24
C GLN A 320 -69.16 63.24 -46.46
N SER A 321 -70.42 63.66 -46.27
CA SER A 321 -71.32 64.28 -47.27
C SER A 321 -71.72 63.36 -48.44
N TRP A 322 -72.85 63.58 -49.14
CA TRP A 322 -73.61 64.83 -49.37
C TRP A 322 -75.11 64.71 -49.08
N THR A 323 -75.81 65.85 -49.08
CA THR A 323 -77.28 66.00 -48.98
C THR A 323 -77.76 67.22 -49.77
N ILE A 324 -78.99 67.16 -50.33
CA ILE A 324 -79.86 68.30 -50.76
C ILE A 324 -79.43 69.07 -52.06
N ASP A 325 -80.30 69.60 -52.94
CA ASP A 325 -81.68 69.25 -53.39
C ASP A 325 -82.12 70.14 -54.62
N GLU A 326 -83.32 69.89 -55.18
CA GLU A 326 -84.25 70.75 -55.99
C GLU A 326 -83.96 71.23 -57.46
N GLY A 327 -85.06 71.45 -58.21
CA GLY A 327 -85.18 72.11 -59.55
C GLY A 327 -85.23 71.16 -60.77
N SER A 328 -86.28 71.01 -61.61
CA SER A 328 -87.47 71.82 -62.00
C SER A 328 -87.13 73.06 -62.85
N THR A 329 -87.81 73.44 -63.97
CA THR A 329 -89.21 73.22 -64.46
C THR A 329 -89.32 73.21 -66.01
N SER A 330 -90.50 72.80 -66.55
CA SER A 330 -91.10 73.21 -67.86
C SER A 330 -90.45 72.70 -69.18
N ASP A 331 -91.16 72.40 -70.29
CA ASP A 331 -92.61 72.27 -70.63
C ASP A 331 -92.73 71.56 -72.03
N ALA A 332 -93.86 71.26 -72.71
CA ALA A 332 -95.30 71.54 -72.51
C ALA A 332 -96.24 70.57 -73.28
N LEU A 333 -97.47 70.43 -72.76
CA LEU A 333 -98.81 70.37 -73.42
C LEU A 333 -99.12 69.42 -74.62
N VAL A 334 -100.18 68.59 -74.41
CA VAL A 334 -101.37 68.36 -75.31
C VAL A 334 -101.15 67.48 -76.58
N ASP A 335 -102.00 66.51 -76.98
CA ASP A 335 -103.36 66.12 -76.55
C ASP A 335 -103.71 64.61 -76.77
N HIS A 336 -104.74 64.11 -76.06
CA HIS A 336 -105.76 63.06 -76.38
C HIS A 336 -105.48 61.74 -77.20
N PRO A 337 -106.42 60.75 -77.30
CA PRO A 337 -106.11 59.33 -77.62
C PRO A 337 -106.68 58.76 -78.95
N SER A 338 -106.12 57.64 -79.45
CA SER A 338 -106.78 56.53 -80.21
C SER A 338 -105.78 55.47 -80.75
N PRO A 339 -106.21 54.29 -81.27
CA PRO A 339 -105.37 53.06 -81.34
C PRO A 339 -105.21 52.45 -82.77
N SER A 340 -104.91 51.13 -82.83
CA SER A 340 -104.87 50.19 -84.00
C SER A 340 -103.61 50.23 -84.91
N ASP A 341 -103.12 49.13 -85.48
CA ASP A 341 -103.37 47.68 -85.28
C ASP A 341 -102.11 46.87 -85.74
N GLN A 342 -101.62 45.88 -85.00
CA GLN A 342 -102.03 44.45 -84.98
C GLN A 342 -101.85 43.65 -86.30
N VAL A 343 -100.64 43.14 -86.56
CA VAL A 343 -100.43 41.88 -87.34
C VAL A 343 -99.32 40.99 -86.76
N ASP A 344 -98.26 41.55 -86.16
CA ASP A 344 -97.12 40.77 -85.59
C ASP A 344 -97.49 39.88 -84.37
N LEU A 345 -98.67 40.13 -83.79
CA LEU A 345 -99.17 39.50 -82.56
C LEU A 345 -98.97 37.99 -82.48
N ASN A 346 -99.18 37.24 -83.57
CA ASN A 346 -99.27 35.79 -83.48
C ASN A 346 -97.92 35.08 -83.27
N PHE A 347 -96.81 35.67 -83.74
CA PHE A 347 -95.46 35.16 -83.45
C PHE A 347 -95.01 35.60 -82.04
N GLU A 348 -95.32 36.84 -81.65
CA GLU A 348 -95.14 37.29 -80.27
C GLU A 348 -95.91 36.43 -79.27
N LEU A 349 -97.14 36.02 -79.57
CA LEU A 349 -98.02 35.30 -78.63
C LEU A 349 -97.45 33.92 -78.24
N GLU A 350 -96.88 33.16 -79.18
CA GLU A 350 -96.27 31.86 -78.86
C GLU A 350 -94.86 32.00 -78.24
N LYS A 351 -94.10 33.04 -78.62
CA LYS A 351 -92.87 33.44 -77.91
C LYS A 351 -93.17 33.79 -76.45
N LEU A 352 -94.15 34.66 -76.20
CA LEU A 352 -94.65 35.04 -74.89
C LEU A 352 -95.17 33.83 -74.09
N ARG A 353 -95.82 32.85 -74.72
CA ARG A 353 -96.21 31.58 -74.05
C ARG A 353 -95.03 30.70 -73.63
N LEU A 354 -93.90 30.79 -74.32
CA LEU A 354 -92.67 30.09 -73.92
C LEU A 354 -91.93 30.86 -72.82
N GLU A 355 -91.79 32.18 -72.97
CA GLU A 355 -91.20 33.08 -71.99
C GLU A 355 -91.99 33.07 -70.67
N LEU A 356 -93.33 33.08 -70.70
CA LEU A 356 -94.18 32.98 -69.51
C LEU A 356 -94.03 31.63 -68.80
N ARG A 357 -93.86 30.52 -69.54
CA ARG A 357 -93.57 29.20 -68.96
C ARG A 357 -92.19 29.17 -68.31
N HIS A 358 -91.18 29.74 -68.96
CA HIS A 358 -89.82 29.84 -68.41
C HIS A 358 -89.80 30.73 -67.16
N ALA A 359 -90.40 31.93 -67.22
CA ALA A 359 -90.52 32.86 -66.09
C ALA A 359 -91.28 32.24 -64.90
N ARG A 360 -92.34 31.45 -65.15
CA ARG A 360 -93.04 30.71 -64.09
C ARG A 360 -92.20 29.61 -63.46
N GLY A 361 -91.38 28.90 -64.26
CA GLY A 361 -90.41 27.93 -63.76
C GLY A 361 -89.33 28.59 -62.89
N MET A 362 -88.72 29.66 -63.40
CA MET A 362 -87.74 30.49 -62.67
C MET A 362 -88.32 31.06 -61.37
N TYR A 363 -89.58 31.52 -61.38
CA TYR A 363 -90.26 32.04 -60.19
C TYR A 363 -90.45 30.98 -59.12
N GLU A 364 -90.91 29.77 -59.46
CA GLU A 364 -91.05 28.70 -58.46
C GLU A 364 -89.69 28.21 -57.94
N ILE A 365 -88.64 28.15 -58.78
CA ILE A 365 -87.27 27.87 -58.32
C ILE A 365 -86.80 28.93 -57.33
N ALA A 366 -86.80 30.21 -57.72
CA ALA A 366 -86.36 31.33 -56.88
C ALA A 366 -87.16 31.42 -55.57
N LYS A 367 -88.46 31.09 -55.59
CA LYS A 367 -89.32 30.98 -54.42
C LYS A 367 -88.92 29.82 -53.50
N THR A 368 -88.59 28.64 -54.04
CA THR A 368 -88.06 27.53 -53.22
C THR A 368 -86.69 27.85 -52.63
N GLU A 369 -85.79 28.44 -53.41
CA GLU A 369 -84.47 28.88 -52.93
C GLU A 369 -84.58 29.98 -51.86
N ALA A 370 -85.50 30.94 -52.01
CA ALA A 370 -85.80 31.94 -50.98
C ALA A 370 -86.32 31.30 -49.68
N MET A 371 -87.17 30.28 -49.77
CA MET A 371 -87.68 29.57 -48.58
C MET A 371 -86.59 28.74 -47.88
N ASP A 372 -85.73 28.04 -48.63
CA ASP A 372 -84.65 27.24 -48.03
C ASP A 372 -83.47 28.08 -47.55
N THR A 373 -83.18 29.22 -48.18
CA THR A 373 -82.22 30.19 -47.64
C THR A 373 -82.75 30.89 -46.38
N SER A 374 -84.05 31.19 -46.28
CA SER A 374 -84.68 31.68 -45.04
C SER A 374 -84.54 30.64 -43.91
N ARG A 375 -84.95 29.39 -44.15
CA ARG A 375 -84.81 28.28 -43.17
C ARG A 375 -83.37 28.14 -42.67
N LYS A 376 -82.41 28.18 -43.60
CA LYS A 376 -80.97 28.07 -43.27
C LYS A 376 -80.45 29.30 -42.51
N MET A 377 -81.03 30.48 -42.73
CA MET A 377 -80.74 31.68 -41.94
C MET A 377 -81.32 31.55 -40.52
N ASP A 378 -82.54 31.04 -40.37
CA ASP A 378 -83.19 30.80 -39.08
C ASP A 378 -82.44 29.75 -38.24
N ASP A 379 -82.02 28.64 -38.86
CA ASP A 379 -81.19 27.60 -38.22
C ASP A 379 -79.84 28.16 -37.73
N LEU A 380 -79.15 28.95 -38.57
CA LEU A 380 -77.90 29.61 -38.20
C LEU A 380 -78.11 30.67 -37.11
N HIS A 381 -79.24 31.36 -37.08
CA HIS A 381 -79.58 32.31 -36.02
C HIS A 381 -79.82 31.58 -34.70
N GLN A 382 -80.58 30.47 -34.71
CA GLN A 382 -80.74 29.61 -33.53
C GLN A 382 -79.43 29.00 -33.04
N GLN A 383 -78.52 28.62 -33.95
CA GLN A 383 -77.21 28.12 -33.57
C GLN A 383 -76.39 29.21 -32.87
N ARG A 384 -76.32 30.43 -33.45
CA ARG A 384 -75.63 31.57 -32.83
C ARG A 384 -76.17 31.91 -31.45
N LEU A 385 -77.49 31.85 -31.23
CA LEU A 385 -78.09 32.05 -29.90
C LEU A 385 -77.65 30.96 -28.90
N LYS A 386 -77.66 29.69 -29.31
CA LYS A 386 -77.21 28.55 -28.48
C LYS A 386 -75.71 28.63 -28.16
N GLU A 387 -74.89 29.12 -29.08
CA GLU A 387 -73.45 29.33 -28.88
C GLU A 387 -73.16 30.53 -27.98
N ALA A 388 -73.89 31.64 -28.14
CA ALA A 388 -73.78 32.81 -27.26
C ALA A 388 -74.12 32.47 -25.80
N MET A 389 -75.20 31.70 -25.56
CA MET A 389 -75.56 31.24 -24.21
C MET A 389 -74.46 30.37 -23.58
N LYS A 390 -73.89 29.43 -24.34
CA LYS A 390 -72.76 28.59 -23.88
C LYS A 390 -71.51 29.42 -23.58
N LEU A 391 -71.21 30.42 -24.41
CA LEU A 391 -70.06 31.30 -24.19
C LEU A 391 -70.20 32.10 -22.89
N GLU A 392 -71.40 32.59 -22.57
CA GLU A 392 -71.66 33.31 -21.32
C GLU A 392 -71.57 32.39 -20.09
N GLU A 393 -72.08 31.16 -20.19
CA GLU A 393 -71.92 30.13 -19.16
C GLU A 393 -70.43 29.80 -18.90
N ILE A 394 -69.63 29.72 -19.97
CA ILE A 394 -68.18 29.49 -19.90
C ILE A 394 -67.46 30.68 -19.25
N LYS A 395 -67.76 31.92 -19.64
CA LYS A 395 -67.19 33.13 -19.00
C LYS A 395 -67.46 33.15 -17.49
N LEU A 396 -68.69 32.86 -17.09
CA LEU A 396 -69.08 32.85 -15.67
C LEU A 396 -68.32 31.76 -14.89
N LYS A 397 -68.14 30.58 -15.48
CA LYS A 397 -67.32 29.50 -14.91
C LYS A 397 -65.84 29.86 -14.80
N VAL A 398 -65.27 30.54 -15.80
CA VAL A 398 -63.88 31.04 -15.77
C VAL A 398 -63.72 32.08 -14.65
N SER A 399 -64.60 33.08 -14.58
CA SER A 399 -64.54 34.13 -13.55
C SER A 399 -64.64 33.58 -12.12
N VAL A 400 -65.50 32.56 -11.90
CA VAL A 400 -65.58 31.86 -10.59
C VAL A 400 -64.31 31.06 -10.29
N ALA A 401 -63.69 30.42 -11.29
CA ALA A 401 -62.45 29.68 -11.11
C ALA A 401 -61.24 30.60 -10.85
N GLU A 402 -61.16 31.76 -11.51
CA GLU A 402 -60.12 32.78 -11.28
C GLU A 402 -60.18 33.35 -9.85
N GLU A 403 -61.38 33.63 -9.34
CA GLU A 403 -61.56 34.12 -7.97
C GLU A 403 -61.27 33.03 -6.92
N LEU A 404 -61.65 31.77 -7.18
CA LEU A 404 -61.26 30.65 -6.32
C LEU A 404 -59.73 30.49 -6.25
N ALA A 405 -59.05 30.53 -7.41
CA ALA A 405 -57.60 30.43 -7.51
C ALA A 405 -56.89 31.58 -6.77
N ARG A 406 -57.39 32.81 -6.90
CA ARG A 406 -56.90 33.98 -6.13
C ARG A 406 -56.99 33.75 -4.62
N GLN A 407 -58.13 33.27 -4.13
CA GLN A 407 -58.31 32.98 -2.71
C GLN A 407 -57.48 31.81 -2.20
N GLU A 408 -57.08 30.87 -3.06
CA GLU A 408 -56.17 29.77 -2.71
C GLU A 408 -54.70 30.23 -2.73
N GLU A 409 -54.31 31.07 -3.71
CA GLU A 409 -53.00 31.72 -3.75
C GLU A 409 -52.78 32.63 -2.53
N GLU A 410 -53.77 33.41 -2.10
CA GLU A 410 -53.66 34.24 -0.89
C GLU A 410 -53.43 33.41 0.37
N LYS A 411 -54.13 32.28 0.52
CA LYS A 411 -53.94 31.34 1.65
C LYS A 411 -52.55 30.71 1.61
N TYR A 412 -52.10 30.27 0.44
CA TYR A 412 -50.75 29.73 0.24
C TYR A 412 -49.67 30.77 0.58
N ASN A 413 -49.82 32.00 0.10
CA ASN A 413 -48.89 33.09 0.36
C ASN A 413 -48.96 33.60 1.81
N ALA A 414 -50.05 33.40 2.55
CA ALA A 414 -50.10 33.60 3.99
C ALA A 414 -49.32 32.50 4.74
N ALA A 415 -49.62 31.23 4.49
CA ALA A 415 -48.96 30.09 5.13
C ALA A 415 -47.44 30.07 4.85
N ARG A 416 -47.01 30.47 3.65
CA ARG A 416 -45.59 30.60 3.28
C ARG A 416 -44.86 31.64 4.14
N ARG A 417 -45.44 32.83 4.33
CA ARG A 417 -44.85 33.89 5.18
C ARG A 417 -44.78 33.47 6.65
N GLU A 418 -45.78 32.74 7.14
CA GLU A 418 -45.79 32.19 8.50
C GLU A 418 -44.69 31.13 8.69
N ALA A 419 -44.51 30.22 7.71
CA ALA A 419 -43.45 29.23 7.71
C ALA A 419 -42.03 29.85 7.60
N GLU A 420 -41.86 30.88 6.76
CA GLU A 420 -40.62 31.64 6.63
C GLU A 420 -40.27 32.36 7.95
N TYR A 421 -41.26 32.97 8.63
CA TYR A 421 -41.07 33.61 9.94
C TYR A 421 -40.73 32.61 11.05
N MET A 422 -41.43 31.46 11.12
CA MET A 422 -41.12 30.39 12.07
C MET A 422 -39.70 29.84 11.87
N LYS A 423 -39.26 29.70 10.61
CA LYS A 423 -37.90 29.26 10.27
C LYS A 423 -36.84 30.25 10.77
N ASP A 424 -36.99 31.54 10.49
CA ASP A 424 -36.07 32.58 10.96
C ASP A 424 -35.99 32.65 12.50
N CYS A 425 -37.13 32.50 13.19
CA CYS A 425 -37.15 32.40 14.65
C CYS A 425 -36.36 31.18 15.17
N ALA A 426 -36.53 30.01 14.56
CA ALA A 426 -35.81 28.80 14.92
C ALA A 426 -34.30 28.88 14.61
N GLU A 427 -33.91 29.50 13.50
CA GLU A 427 -32.49 29.71 13.14
C GLU A 427 -31.80 30.70 14.09
N ARG A 428 -32.51 31.73 14.55
CA ARG A 428 -32.06 32.66 15.60
C ARG A 428 -31.87 31.95 16.93
N GLU A 429 -32.89 31.24 17.43
CA GLU A 429 -32.82 30.50 18.70
C GLU A 429 -31.71 29.45 18.69
N ALA A 430 -31.58 28.67 17.60
CA ALA A 430 -30.51 27.70 17.46
C ALA A 430 -29.11 28.34 17.44
N SER A 431 -29.00 29.60 17.00
CA SER A 431 -27.74 30.34 16.99
C SER A 431 -27.41 30.95 18.35
N GLU A 432 -28.41 31.42 19.09
CA GLU A 432 -28.25 31.83 20.50
C GLU A 432 -27.85 30.63 21.39
N ARG A 433 -28.51 29.47 21.23
CA ARG A 433 -28.13 28.22 21.92
C ARG A 433 -26.67 27.83 21.63
N ARG A 434 -26.24 27.85 20.36
CA ARG A 434 -24.84 27.61 19.96
C ARG A 434 -23.86 28.62 20.60
N ASN A 435 -24.24 29.89 20.72
CA ASN A 435 -23.41 30.91 21.36
C ASN A 435 -23.29 30.70 22.88
N VAL A 436 -24.37 30.29 23.56
CA VAL A 436 -24.36 29.95 24.99
C VAL A 436 -23.52 28.70 25.25
N GLU A 437 -23.64 27.66 24.43
CA GLU A 437 -22.84 26.43 24.51
C GLU A 437 -21.35 26.71 24.28
N MET A 438 -21.02 27.49 23.24
CA MET A 438 -19.65 27.96 22.98
C MET A 438 -19.06 28.77 24.14
N LYS A 439 -19.87 29.59 24.82
CA LYS A 439 -19.45 30.31 26.02
C LYS A 439 -19.20 29.36 27.18
N ALA A 440 -20.13 28.45 27.46
CA ALA A 440 -19.98 27.45 28.52
C ALA A 440 -18.72 26.58 28.33
N LEU A 441 -18.39 26.17 27.10
CA LEU A 441 -17.14 25.47 26.78
C LEU A 441 -15.89 26.33 27.07
N ARG A 442 -15.92 27.63 26.77
CA ARG A 442 -14.81 28.55 27.09
C ARG A 442 -14.65 28.74 28.59
N ASP A 443 -15.75 28.89 29.31
CA ASP A 443 -15.76 29.10 30.77
C ASP A 443 -15.26 27.82 31.49
N VAL A 444 -15.67 26.62 31.03
CA VAL A 444 -15.11 25.33 31.49
C VAL A 444 -13.62 25.23 31.20
N ARG A 445 -13.15 25.55 29.99
CA ARG A 445 -11.71 25.54 29.66
C ARG A 445 -10.89 26.55 30.46
N GLN A 446 -11.46 27.70 30.82
CA GLN A 446 -10.81 28.66 31.72
C GLN A 446 -10.71 28.09 33.14
N LYS A 447 -11.77 27.45 33.63
CA LYS A 447 -11.75 26.75 34.91
C LYS A 447 -10.72 25.62 34.93
N GLU A 448 -10.69 24.75 33.92
CA GLU A 448 -9.68 23.68 33.78
C GLU A 448 -8.25 24.23 33.77
N LYS A 449 -7.99 25.34 33.06
CA LYS A 449 -6.68 26.00 33.05
C LYS A 449 -6.29 26.59 34.40
N LEU A 450 -7.24 27.11 35.17
CA LEU A 450 -7.01 27.61 36.53
C LEU A 450 -6.79 26.47 37.52
N GLU A 451 -7.51 25.35 37.36
CA GLU A 451 -7.33 24.14 38.16
C GLU A 451 -5.97 23.47 37.85
N ASP A 452 -5.54 23.36 36.60
CA ASP A 452 -4.20 22.89 36.21
C ASP A 452 -3.08 23.78 36.80
N ALA A 453 -3.26 25.10 36.73
CA ALA A 453 -2.30 26.07 37.30
C ALA A 453 -2.22 25.98 38.83
N LEU A 454 -3.32 25.63 39.50
CA LEU A 454 -3.37 25.42 40.95
C LEU A 454 -2.75 24.07 41.38
N HIS A 455 -2.89 23.03 40.57
CA HIS A 455 -2.37 21.68 40.87
C HIS A 455 -0.89 21.48 40.49
N GLY A 456 -0.25 22.45 39.83
CA GLY A 456 1.21 22.43 39.60
C GLY A 456 1.69 21.35 38.62
N ASN A 457 0.80 20.73 37.85
CA ASN A 457 1.15 19.74 36.84
C ASN A 457 1.86 20.41 35.66
N VAL A 458 3.20 20.46 35.74
CA VAL A 458 4.06 20.90 34.63
C VAL A 458 3.90 19.93 33.46
N ARG A 459 3.00 20.24 32.53
CA ARG A 459 2.82 19.50 31.27
C ARG A 459 4.18 19.46 30.54
N PRO A 460 4.77 18.29 30.27
CA PRO A 460 6.16 18.16 29.80
C PRO A 460 6.33 18.45 28.29
N TYR A 461 5.29 18.98 27.64
CA TYR A 461 5.23 19.42 26.24
C TYR A 461 4.46 20.74 26.18
N GLN A 462 4.77 21.62 25.21
CA GLN A 462 4.10 22.91 25.08
C GLN A 462 2.68 22.76 24.50
N ILE A 463 1.70 23.49 25.03
CA ILE A 463 0.40 23.65 24.37
C ILE A 463 0.51 24.80 23.37
N PHE A 464 0.04 24.57 22.14
CA PHE A 464 -0.14 25.59 21.12
C PHE A 464 -1.63 25.80 20.84
N THR A 465 -1.99 27.05 20.54
CA THR A 465 -3.32 27.45 20.06
C THR A 465 -3.52 27.03 18.60
N TRP A 466 -4.77 27.09 18.13
CA TRP A 466 -5.08 26.74 16.75
C TRP A 466 -4.68 27.85 15.78
N GLU A 467 -4.79 29.08 16.27
CA GLU A 467 -4.46 30.34 15.62
C GLU A 467 -2.95 30.44 15.33
N GLU A 468 -2.09 30.07 16.29
CA GLU A 468 -0.64 29.93 16.09
C GLU A 468 -0.31 28.90 15.00
N ILE A 469 -0.98 27.75 14.98
CA ILE A 469 -0.74 26.70 13.98
C ILE A 469 -1.21 27.13 12.59
N ILE A 470 -2.39 27.75 12.47
CA ILE A 470 -2.88 28.33 11.21
C ILE A 470 -1.89 29.37 10.68
N SER A 471 -1.43 30.28 11.54
CA SER A 471 -0.48 31.33 11.16
C SER A 471 0.86 30.74 10.71
N ALA A 472 1.42 29.79 11.47
CA ALA A 472 2.71 29.18 11.16
C ALA A 472 2.68 28.33 9.87
N THR A 473 1.57 27.64 9.60
CA THR A 473 1.38 26.79 8.41
C THR A 473 0.87 27.53 7.17
N SER A 474 0.77 28.86 7.22
CA SER A 474 0.16 29.69 6.16
C SER A 474 -1.24 29.19 5.75
N SER A 475 -2.11 28.99 6.75
CA SER A 475 -3.44 28.37 6.60
C SER A 475 -3.41 26.97 5.96
N PHE A 476 -2.48 26.12 6.40
CA PHE A 476 -2.26 24.77 5.87
C PHE A 476 -1.97 24.71 4.37
N SER A 477 -1.19 25.69 3.86
CA SER A 477 -0.79 25.75 2.45
C SER A 477 -0.15 24.42 1.99
N GLU A 478 -0.51 23.98 0.78
CA GLU A 478 0.10 22.82 0.13
C GLU A 478 1.63 23.00 -0.02
N SER A 479 2.13 24.24 -0.10
CA SER A 479 3.58 24.56 -0.09
C SER A 479 4.28 24.23 1.24
N CYS A 480 3.54 24.19 2.35
CA CYS A 480 4.06 23.84 3.68
C CYS A 480 3.91 22.34 3.97
N LYS A 481 3.16 21.59 3.16
CA LYS A 481 2.87 20.17 3.36
C LYS A 481 4.09 19.32 2.98
N ILE A 482 4.51 18.44 3.89
CA ILE A 482 5.65 17.54 3.70
C ILE A 482 5.27 16.06 3.65
N GLY A 483 4.04 15.70 4.03
CA GLY A 483 3.57 14.32 3.94
C GLY A 483 2.08 14.16 4.19
N MET A 484 1.51 13.05 3.69
CA MET A 484 0.14 12.64 3.93
C MET A 484 0.09 11.12 4.01
N GLY A 485 -0.49 10.59 5.09
CA GLY A 485 -0.63 9.15 5.33
C GLY A 485 -1.92 8.83 6.06
N ALA A 486 -2.17 7.54 6.32
CA ALA A 486 -3.46 7.05 6.86
C ALA A 486 -3.88 7.67 8.21
N TYR A 487 -2.94 8.24 8.97
CA TYR A 487 -3.22 8.85 10.28
C TYR A 487 -3.36 10.38 10.21
N GLY A 488 -2.88 11.05 9.15
CA GLY A 488 -2.86 12.52 9.10
C GLY A 488 -2.06 13.14 7.95
N THR A 489 -2.05 14.47 7.94
CA THR A 489 -1.20 15.29 7.06
C THR A 489 -0.16 16.03 7.89
N VAL A 490 1.08 16.08 7.42
CA VAL A 490 2.21 16.69 8.12
C VAL A 490 2.65 17.96 7.39
N TYR A 491 2.80 19.06 8.12
CA TYR A 491 3.21 20.37 7.61
C TYR A 491 4.51 20.84 8.26
N LYS A 492 5.46 21.31 7.47
CA LYS A 492 6.63 22.07 7.89
C LYS A 492 6.21 23.52 8.14
N CYS A 493 6.54 24.06 9.30
CA CYS A 493 6.33 25.47 9.61
C CYS A 493 7.43 26.03 10.53
N ASN A 494 7.40 27.34 10.76
CA ASN A 494 8.25 28.01 11.72
C ASN A 494 7.40 28.51 12.89
N LEU A 495 7.66 28.01 14.09
CA LEU A 495 6.86 28.22 15.30
C LEU A 495 7.81 28.68 16.42
N HIS A 496 7.60 29.90 16.93
CA HIS A 496 8.53 30.56 17.88
C HIS A 496 10.00 30.55 17.42
N HIS A 497 10.25 30.90 16.16
CA HIS A 497 11.57 30.90 15.50
C HIS A 497 12.23 29.52 15.36
N LYS A 498 11.52 28.41 15.64
CA LYS A 498 11.98 27.04 15.44
C LYS A 498 11.25 26.38 14.27
N THR A 499 12.00 25.76 13.36
CA THR A 499 11.42 24.89 12.32
C THR A 499 10.86 23.62 12.95
N VAL A 500 9.58 23.32 12.70
CA VAL A 500 8.86 22.19 13.31
C VAL A 500 7.98 21.45 12.29
N ALA A 501 7.64 20.21 12.60
CA ALA A 501 6.70 19.39 11.83
C ALA A 501 5.38 19.24 12.61
N VAL A 502 4.26 19.66 12.02
CA VAL A 502 2.92 19.60 12.61
C VAL A 502 2.12 18.48 11.95
N LYS A 503 1.84 17.40 12.68
CA LYS A 503 0.99 16.27 12.28
C LYS A 503 -0.45 16.57 12.65
N VAL A 504 -1.30 16.82 11.66
CA VAL A 504 -2.74 17.09 11.80
C VAL A 504 -3.52 15.81 11.49
N LEU A 505 -4.21 15.25 12.49
CA LEU A 505 -4.82 13.91 12.34
C LEU A 505 -6.12 13.91 11.51
N HIS A 506 -6.34 12.80 10.79
CA HIS A 506 -7.51 12.56 9.94
C HIS A 506 -8.63 11.86 10.72
N SER A 507 -9.42 12.63 11.49
CA SER A 507 -10.65 12.13 12.12
C SER A 507 -11.68 13.25 12.29
N LYS A 508 -12.95 12.89 12.51
CA LYS A 508 -14.00 13.80 13.00
C LYS A 508 -13.89 14.05 14.52
N GLU A 509 -13.24 13.15 15.26
CA GLU A 509 -12.99 13.27 16.70
C GLU A 509 -11.47 13.27 17.00
N LYS A 510 -10.73 14.20 16.37
CA LYS A 510 -9.25 14.20 16.35
C LYS A 510 -8.60 14.04 17.72
N HIS A 511 -9.15 14.72 18.74
CA HIS A 511 -8.66 14.72 20.12
C HIS A 511 -9.02 13.46 20.96
N LYS A 512 -9.95 12.62 20.50
CA LYS A 512 -10.39 11.38 21.19
C LYS A 512 -9.77 10.11 20.61
N SER A 513 -9.01 10.20 19.53
CA SER A 513 -8.39 9.00 18.94
C SER A 513 -7.38 8.40 19.92
N LYS A 514 -7.48 7.08 20.17
CA LYS A 514 -6.56 6.38 21.09
C LYS A 514 -5.10 6.61 20.71
N GLN A 515 -4.79 6.64 19.41
CA GLN A 515 -3.45 6.88 18.89
C GLN A 515 -2.89 8.25 19.29
N PHE A 516 -3.70 9.32 19.22
CA PHE A 516 -3.28 10.68 19.65
C PHE A 516 -2.94 10.71 21.14
N GLN A 517 -3.80 10.10 21.97
CA GLN A 517 -3.62 10.07 23.42
C GLN A 517 -2.41 9.21 23.80
N GLN A 518 -2.24 8.04 23.17
CA GLN A 518 -1.11 7.13 23.37
C GLN A 518 0.22 7.77 22.95
N GLU A 519 0.25 8.46 21.81
CA GLU A 519 1.46 9.11 21.29
C GLU A 519 1.90 10.29 22.16
N LEU A 520 0.95 11.12 22.61
CA LEU A 520 1.23 12.17 23.59
C LEU A 520 1.67 11.57 24.93
N GLU A 521 0.99 10.54 25.45
CA GLU A 521 1.33 9.95 26.74
C GLU A 521 2.76 9.37 26.74
N ILE A 522 3.13 8.61 25.71
CA ILE A 522 4.47 8.02 25.60
C ILE A 522 5.53 9.12 25.45
N LEU A 523 5.40 10.01 24.46
CA LEU A 523 6.42 11.03 24.19
C LEU A 523 6.47 12.15 25.24
N SER A 524 5.43 12.31 26.07
CA SER A 524 5.46 13.16 27.26
C SER A 524 6.38 12.62 28.37
N LYS A 525 6.56 11.29 28.43
CA LYS A 525 7.29 10.58 29.49
C LYS A 525 8.70 10.15 29.08
N VAL A 526 8.96 9.93 27.79
CA VAL A 526 10.24 9.38 27.31
C VAL A 526 11.00 10.36 26.39
N ARG A 527 12.33 10.42 26.54
CA ARG A 527 13.23 11.20 25.67
C ARG A 527 14.53 10.43 25.44
N HIS A 528 14.97 10.32 24.19
CA HIS A 528 16.18 9.62 23.76
C HIS A 528 16.69 10.24 22.45
N PRO A 529 18.02 10.29 22.19
CA PRO A 529 18.56 10.95 20.99
C PRO A 529 18.04 10.40 19.65
N HIS A 530 17.61 9.15 19.61
CA HIS A 530 17.10 8.45 18.43
C HIS A 530 15.59 8.14 18.51
N LEU A 531 14.86 8.90 19.34
CA LEU A 531 13.39 9.02 19.29
C LEU A 531 13.02 10.44 18.86
N LEU A 532 11.95 10.58 18.08
CA LEU A 532 11.49 11.87 17.55
C LEU A 532 10.96 12.77 18.67
N LEU A 533 11.55 13.95 18.84
CA LEU A 533 11.23 14.85 19.95
C LEU A 533 9.86 15.51 19.77
N LEU A 534 8.93 15.18 20.65
CA LEU A 534 7.72 15.97 20.91
C LEU A 534 8.11 17.36 21.44
N ILE A 535 7.69 18.40 20.72
CA ILE A 535 7.81 19.80 21.15
C ILE A 535 6.52 20.25 21.83
N GLY A 536 5.37 19.87 21.27
CA GLY A 536 4.08 20.29 21.80
C GLY A 536 2.87 19.67 21.10
N ALA A 537 1.69 20.13 21.49
CA ALA A 537 0.41 19.69 20.95
C ALA A 537 -0.60 20.85 20.86
N CYS A 538 -1.56 20.74 19.95
CA CYS A 538 -2.86 21.41 20.09
C CYS A 538 -3.92 20.33 20.31
N PRO A 539 -4.26 20.01 21.58
CA PRO A 539 -5.19 18.93 21.90
C PRO A 539 -6.53 19.06 21.21
N ASP A 540 -7.19 20.22 21.31
CA ASP A 540 -8.52 20.51 20.76
C ASP A 540 -8.73 20.03 19.32
N HIS A 541 -7.71 20.25 18.48
CA HIS A 541 -7.72 19.98 17.04
C HIS A 541 -6.94 18.72 16.65
N GLY A 542 -6.48 17.94 17.63
CA GLY A 542 -5.70 16.71 17.45
C GLY A 542 -4.46 16.91 16.59
N CYS A 543 -3.63 17.89 16.96
CA CYS A 543 -2.36 18.18 16.28
C CYS A 543 -1.18 17.91 17.21
N ILE A 544 -0.15 17.24 16.69
CA ILE A 544 1.12 16.98 17.40
C ILE A 544 2.25 17.72 16.69
N ILE A 545 3.12 18.39 17.45
CA ILE A 545 4.23 19.20 16.95
C ILE A 545 5.55 18.56 17.38
N TYR A 546 6.36 18.17 16.39
CA TYR A 546 7.66 17.55 16.57
C TYR A 546 8.77 18.45 16.04
N GLU A 547 10.02 18.11 16.35
CA GLU A 547 11.15 18.60 15.56
C GLU A 547 10.99 18.25 14.06
N TYR A 548 11.46 19.15 13.20
CA TYR A 548 11.57 18.89 11.77
C TYR A 548 12.82 18.05 11.49
N MET A 549 12.76 17.24 10.42
CA MET A 549 13.82 16.32 10.01
C MET A 549 14.07 16.53 8.51
N GLU A 550 15.24 17.03 8.14
CA GLU A 550 15.49 17.64 6.83
C GLU A 550 15.43 16.65 5.66
N ASN A 551 15.89 15.41 5.87
CA ASN A 551 15.97 14.37 4.85
C ASN A 551 14.71 13.46 4.82
N GLY A 552 13.63 13.86 5.50
CA GLY A 552 12.36 13.13 5.49
C GLY A 552 12.47 11.75 6.13
N SER A 553 11.81 10.74 5.54
CA SER A 553 11.88 9.36 6.02
C SER A 553 13.03 8.55 5.40
N LEU A 554 13.41 7.47 6.08
CA LEU A 554 14.34 6.47 5.58
C LEU A 554 13.75 5.71 4.38
N GLU A 555 12.43 5.61 4.24
CA GLU A 555 11.80 5.02 3.04
C GLU A 555 12.05 5.88 1.79
N GLU A 556 11.83 7.18 1.91
CA GLU A 556 12.07 8.15 0.82
C GLU A 556 13.57 8.29 0.50
N SER A 557 14.44 8.15 1.50
CA SER A 557 15.90 8.20 1.32
C SER A 557 16.53 6.90 0.82
N LEU A 558 15.83 5.75 0.93
CA LEU A 558 16.25 4.47 0.33
C LEU A 558 15.63 4.23 -1.05
N LEU A 559 14.46 4.81 -1.34
CA LEU A 559 13.78 4.73 -2.64
C LEU A 559 13.55 6.14 -3.22
N PRO A 560 14.63 6.90 -3.52
CA PRO A 560 14.56 8.32 -3.85
C PRO A 560 13.80 8.61 -5.14
N LYS A 561 12.83 9.52 -5.05
CA LYS A 561 12.07 10.04 -6.19
C LYS A 561 12.81 11.23 -6.82
N GLY A 562 13.89 10.94 -7.55
CA GLY A 562 14.72 11.94 -8.24
C GLY A 562 16.11 12.10 -7.61
N ASN A 563 16.74 13.26 -7.82
CA ASN A 563 18.17 13.49 -7.58
C ASN A 563 18.55 13.70 -6.09
N ALA A 564 17.91 13.00 -5.16
CA ALA A 564 18.28 13.03 -3.75
C ALA A 564 19.63 12.32 -3.53
N ARG A 565 20.45 12.80 -2.58
CA ARG A 565 21.76 12.22 -2.27
C ARG A 565 21.57 10.84 -1.62
N PRO A 566 22.11 9.75 -2.20
CA PRO A 566 22.02 8.41 -1.59
C PRO A 566 22.64 8.37 -0.19
N ILE A 567 22.03 7.62 0.73
CA ILE A 567 22.63 7.34 2.04
C ILE A 567 23.88 6.46 1.83
N PRO A 568 25.09 6.87 2.24
CA PRO A 568 26.29 6.05 2.11
C PRO A 568 26.29 4.89 3.11
N TRP A 569 26.97 3.78 2.80
CA TRP A 569 26.93 2.54 3.60
C TRP A 569 27.27 2.76 5.09
N TYR A 570 28.21 3.64 5.42
CA TYR A 570 28.61 3.92 6.80
C TYR A 570 27.47 4.56 7.61
N SER A 571 26.72 5.49 7.01
CA SER A 571 25.51 6.03 7.63
C SER A 571 24.43 4.96 7.80
N ARG A 572 24.33 3.98 6.89
CA ARG A 572 23.37 2.87 7.02
C ARG A 572 23.70 1.93 8.18
N PHE A 573 24.98 1.61 8.38
CA PHE A 573 25.45 0.87 9.58
C PHE A 573 25.14 1.66 10.86
N ARG A 574 25.39 2.99 10.86
CA ARG A 574 25.07 3.86 12.00
C ARG A 574 23.57 3.88 12.31
N ILE A 575 22.72 4.09 11.31
CA ILE A 575 21.24 4.10 11.44
C ILE A 575 20.73 2.78 12.06
N ALA A 576 21.28 1.63 11.66
CA ALA A 576 20.89 0.34 12.26
C ALA A 576 21.18 0.30 13.78
N TRP A 577 22.34 0.80 14.22
CA TRP A 577 22.69 0.93 15.64
C TRP A 577 21.81 1.95 16.38
N GLU A 578 21.58 3.12 15.78
CA GLU A 578 20.77 4.21 16.34
C GLU A 578 19.33 3.74 16.65
N VAL A 579 18.70 3.05 15.69
CA VAL A 579 17.36 2.44 15.85
C VAL A 579 17.38 1.34 16.91
N ALA A 580 18.38 0.46 16.92
CA ALA A 580 18.49 -0.58 17.96
C ALA A 580 18.66 0.00 19.37
N SER A 581 19.40 1.09 19.53
CA SER A 581 19.56 1.81 20.80
C SER A 581 18.23 2.39 21.30
N ALA A 582 17.44 3.03 20.43
CA ALA A 582 16.12 3.56 20.77
C ALA A 582 15.13 2.45 21.16
N LEU A 583 15.12 1.32 20.45
CA LEU A 583 14.29 0.17 20.80
C LEU A 583 14.66 -0.42 22.17
N ILE A 584 15.95 -0.57 22.49
CA ILE A 584 16.40 -1.05 23.81
C ILE A 584 15.93 -0.10 24.92
N PHE A 585 15.96 1.21 24.70
CA PHE A 585 15.47 2.20 25.65
C PHE A 585 13.94 2.07 25.89
N LEU A 586 13.14 1.91 24.83
CA LEU A 586 11.70 1.62 24.94
C LEU A 586 11.44 0.28 25.67
N HIS A 587 12.15 -0.78 25.29
CA HIS A 587 12.05 -2.13 25.89
C HIS A 587 12.56 -2.21 27.33
N SER A 588 13.37 -1.24 27.77
CA SER A 588 13.91 -1.14 29.14
C SER A 588 13.15 -0.14 30.02
N SER A 589 12.09 0.48 29.50
CA SER A 589 11.26 1.45 30.22
C SER A 589 10.56 0.82 31.44
N LYS A 590 10.26 1.65 32.45
CA LYS A 590 9.65 1.24 33.72
C LYS A 590 8.47 2.16 34.09
N PRO A 591 7.42 1.67 34.78
CA PRO A 591 7.28 0.32 35.35
C PRO A 591 7.16 -0.78 34.29
N GLU A 592 6.72 -0.43 33.07
CA GLU A 592 6.34 -1.37 32.03
C GLU A 592 7.09 -1.08 30.72
N PRO A 593 7.53 -2.12 29.98
CA PRO A 593 8.24 -1.96 28.72
C PRO A 593 7.30 -1.50 27.60
N ILE A 594 7.80 -0.59 26.76
CA ILE A 594 7.06 -0.01 25.64
C ILE A 594 7.46 -0.74 24.35
N ILE A 595 6.49 -1.29 23.61
CA ILE A 595 6.74 -1.99 22.33
C ILE A 595 6.28 -1.09 21.18
N HIS A 596 7.13 -0.89 20.17
CA HIS A 596 6.90 0.08 19.09
C HIS A 596 5.73 -0.27 18.17
N ARG A 597 5.57 -1.57 17.85
CA ARG A 597 4.55 -2.17 16.95
C ARG A 597 4.69 -1.88 15.46
N ASP A 598 4.88 -0.62 15.05
CA ASP A 598 4.90 -0.24 13.63
C ASP A 598 6.24 0.38 13.22
N LEU A 599 7.33 -0.34 13.54
CA LEU A 599 8.67 0.03 13.11
C LEU A 599 8.85 -0.33 11.62
N LYS A 600 9.19 0.67 10.81
CA LYS A 600 9.41 0.56 9.35
C LYS A 600 10.21 1.76 8.84
N PRO A 601 10.81 1.73 7.64
CA PRO A 601 11.57 2.86 7.10
C PRO A 601 10.78 4.18 7.03
N ALA A 602 9.47 4.14 6.75
CA ALA A 602 8.64 5.36 6.75
C ALA A 602 8.49 6.03 8.14
N ASN A 603 8.67 5.26 9.23
CA ASN A 603 8.57 5.74 10.62
C ASN A 603 9.96 5.99 11.25
N ILE A 604 11.03 5.94 10.46
CA ILE A 604 12.39 6.32 10.86
C ILE A 604 12.75 7.58 10.07
N LEU A 605 12.84 8.72 10.74
CA LEU A 605 13.14 10.01 10.11
C LEU A 605 14.62 10.35 10.19
N LEU A 606 15.13 11.09 9.20
CA LEU A 606 16.55 11.44 9.07
C LEU A 606 16.76 12.95 9.08
N ASN A 607 17.67 13.44 9.93
CA ASN A 607 18.09 14.83 9.92
C ASN A 607 19.13 15.09 8.81
N GLN A 608 19.58 16.34 8.67
CA GLN A 608 20.58 16.76 7.68
C GLN A 608 21.87 15.90 7.64
N GLU A 609 22.37 15.41 8.78
CA GLU A 609 23.58 14.57 8.88
C GLU A 609 23.30 13.05 8.79
N PHE A 610 22.09 12.66 8.37
CA PHE A 610 21.57 11.29 8.39
C PHE A 610 21.58 10.64 9.80
N VAL A 611 21.40 11.43 10.87
CA VAL A 611 21.09 10.89 12.20
C VAL A 611 19.61 10.49 12.22
N SER A 612 19.33 9.25 12.59
CA SER A 612 17.98 8.69 12.60
C SER A 612 17.26 8.88 13.93
N LYS A 613 15.94 9.04 13.83
CA LYS A 613 15.01 9.06 14.96
C LYS A 613 13.73 8.29 14.62
N ILE A 614 13.30 7.40 15.53
CA ILE A 614 12.03 6.67 15.37
C ILE A 614 10.87 7.58 15.79
N GLY A 615 9.81 7.65 14.98
CA GLY A 615 8.56 8.35 15.27
C GLY A 615 7.32 7.47 15.07
N ASP A 616 6.14 8.08 15.18
CA ASP A 616 4.82 7.43 15.02
C ASP A 616 4.52 6.33 16.08
N VAL A 617 4.86 6.61 17.34
CA VAL A 617 4.58 5.72 18.49
C VAL A 617 3.09 5.62 18.87
N GLY A 618 2.17 6.16 18.05
CA GLY A 618 0.72 6.10 18.29
C GLY A 618 0.10 4.70 18.19
N LEU A 619 0.85 3.72 17.65
CA LEU A 619 0.49 2.29 17.73
C LEU A 619 1.23 1.54 18.85
N SER A 620 2.18 2.17 19.54
CA SER A 620 2.96 1.53 20.58
C SER A 620 2.11 1.18 21.80
N THR A 621 2.48 0.12 22.52
CA THR A 621 1.73 -0.35 23.69
C THR A 621 2.62 -0.45 24.93
N VAL A 622 2.03 -0.16 26.08
CA VAL A 622 2.64 -0.23 27.42
C VAL A 622 2.10 -1.50 28.08
N LEU A 623 3.00 -2.41 28.48
CA LEU A 623 2.60 -3.77 28.86
C LEU A 623 2.19 -3.92 30.33
N GLN A 624 0.88 -3.85 30.59
CA GLN A 624 0.28 -4.03 31.92
C GLN A 624 0.70 -5.36 32.59
N ALA A 625 1.23 -5.25 33.81
CA ALA A 625 2.02 -6.30 34.47
C ALA A 625 1.25 -7.52 35.03
N ASP A 626 -0.08 -7.59 34.86
CA ASP A 626 -0.99 -8.53 35.56
C ASP A 626 -0.95 -10.01 35.09
N SER A 627 0.13 -10.46 34.44
CA SER A 627 0.29 -11.87 34.03
C SER A 627 1.73 -12.41 34.15
N LEU A 628 2.16 -12.55 35.41
CA LEU A 628 3.49 -12.93 35.94
C LEU A 628 4.20 -14.21 35.38
N GLN A 629 3.70 -14.87 34.33
CA GLN A 629 4.31 -16.11 33.78
C GLN A 629 4.44 -16.18 32.25
N SER A 630 4.22 -15.08 31.50
CA SER A 630 4.36 -15.09 30.03
C SER A 630 5.16 -13.90 29.50
N THR A 631 6.20 -14.16 28.70
CA THR A 631 6.94 -13.13 27.92
C THR A 631 6.20 -12.73 26.63
N ALA A 632 4.89 -12.92 26.60
CA ALA A 632 4.04 -12.84 25.42
C ALA A 632 2.59 -12.55 25.84
N TYR A 633 2.06 -11.39 25.46
CA TYR A 633 0.76 -10.87 25.93
C TYR A 633 -0.27 -10.89 24.79
N LYS A 634 -1.51 -11.31 25.09
CA LYS A 634 -2.63 -11.26 24.14
C LYS A 634 -3.22 -9.85 24.10
N ASP A 635 -3.37 -9.31 22.90
CA ASP A 635 -4.05 -8.03 22.66
C ASP A 635 -4.91 -8.12 21.39
N THR A 636 -5.79 -7.14 21.14
CA THR A 636 -6.80 -7.18 20.08
C THR A 636 -6.20 -7.05 18.68
N GLY A 637 -5.91 -8.20 18.06
CA GLY A 637 -5.53 -8.33 16.66
C GLY A 637 -4.08 -7.97 16.34
N PRO A 638 -3.58 -8.37 15.15
CA PRO A 638 -2.31 -7.91 14.63
C PRO A 638 -2.46 -6.50 14.01
N VAL A 639 -1.75 -5.52 14.58
CA VAL A 639 -1.63 -4.16 14.05
C VAL A 639 -0.19 -3.88 13.61
N GLY A 640 -0.04 -2.98 12.63
CA GLY A 640 1.25 -2.63 12.01
C GLY A 640 1.25 -2.85 10.50
N THR A 641 2.36 -2.51 9.85
CA THR A 641 2.52 -2.56 8.39
C THR A 641 2.94 -3.95 7.91
N LEU A 642 2.13 -4.59 7.05
CA LEU A 642 2.14 -6.04 6.76
C LEU A 642 3.52 -6.73 6.65
N CYS A 643 4.47 -6.15 5.91
CA CYS A 643 5.80 -6.77 5.69
C CYS A 643 6.75 -6.70 6.91
N TYR A 644 6.38 -5.95 7.95
CA TYR A 644 7.18 -5.72 9.16
C TYR A 644 6.52 -6.35 10.41
N ILE A 645 5.28 -6.85 10.29
CA ILE A 645 4.60 -7.55 11.39
C ILE A 645 5.32 -8.87 11.69
N ASP A 646 5.68 -9.08 12.95
CA ASP A 646 6.16 -10.37 13.46
C ASP A 646 5.19 -11.51 13.08
N PRO A 647 5.60 -12.51 12.26
CA PRO A 647 4.70 -13.56 11.79
C PRO A 647 4.21 -14.50 12.90
N GLU A 648 4.88 -14.52 14.07
CA GLU A 648 4.34 -15.20 15.24
C GLU A 648 3.27 -14.37 15.94
N TYR A 649 3.42 -13.04 16.02
CA TYR A 649 2.36 -12.12 16.49
C TYR A 649 1.15 -12.17 15.54
N GLN A 650 1.36 -12.07 14.23
CA GLN A 650 0.31 -12.17 13.20
C GLN A 650 -0.55 -13.42 13.34
N ARG A 651 0.08 -14.57 13.65
CA ARG A 651 -0.59 -15.87 13.78
C ARG A 651 -1.22 -16.13 15.15
N THR A 652 -0.76 -15.46 16.22
CA THR A 652 -1.16 -15.81 17.61
C THR A 652 -1.84 -14.69 18.40
N GLY A 653 -1.79 -13.45 17.92
CA GLY A 653 -2.19 -12.26 18.68
C GLY A 653 -1.26 -11.93 19.86
N LEU A 654 -0.17 -12.68 20.04
CA LEU A 654 0.78 -12.48 21.14
C LEU A 654 1.89 -11.49 20.74
N ILE A 655 2.05 -10.39 21.45
CA ILE A 655 3.14 -9.42 21.23
C ILE A 655 4.27 -9.56 22.26
N SER A 656 5.47 -9.09 21.91
CA SER A 656 6.65 -9.02 22.79
C SER A 656 7.70 -8.04 22.24
N PRO A 657 8.74 -7.63 23.00
CA PRO A 657 9.90 -6.89 22.47
C PRO A 657 10.56 -7.54 21.25
N LYS A 658 10.56 -8.88 21.15
CA LYS A 658 11.07 -9.63 19.98
C LYS A 658 10.24 -9.44 18.70
N SER A 659 9.10 -8.75 18.77
CA SER A 659 8.31 -8.37 17.60
C SER A 659 8.90 -7.14 16.90
N ASP A 660 9.37 -6.14 17.66
CA ASP A 660 10.13 -5.03 17.09
C ASP A 660 11.51 -5.48 16.56
N VAL A 661 12.12 -6.51 17.17
CA VAL A 661 13.35 -7.14 16.65
C VAL A 661 13.16 -7.70 15.25
N TYR A 662 11.99 -8.29 14.94
CA TYR A 662 11.67 -8.77 13.59
C TYR A 662 11.62 -7.61 12.59
N ALA A 663 10.95 -6.51 12.96
CA ALA A 663 10.86 -5.31 12.15
C ALA A 663 12.24 -4.64 11.93
N LEU A 664 13.09 -4.57 12.96
CA LEU A 664 14.48 -4.13 12.84
C LEU A 664 15.28 -5.01 11.87
N GLY A 665 15.08 -6.33 11.91
CA GLY A 665 15.66 -7.26 10.94
C GLY A 665 15.28 -6.92 9.50
N MET A 666 14.01 -6.62 9.23
CA MET A 666 13.54 -6.18 7.91
C MET A 666 14.17 -4.85 7.49
N VAL A 667 14.23 -3.87 8.40
CA VAL A 667 14.89 -2.56 8.16
C VAL A 667 16.38 -2.73 7.83
N ILE A 668 17.10 -3.59 8.56
CA ILE A 668 18.52 -3.91 8.28
C ILE A 668 18.70 -4.46 6.87
N LEU A 669 17.85 -5.40 6.44
CA LEU A 669 17.95 -5.97 5.09
C LEU A 669 17.64 -4.92 4.01
N GLN A 670 16.71 -3.99 4.26
CA GLN A 670 16.44 -2.90 3.32
C GLN A 670 17.55 -1.83 3.28
N LEU A 671 18.20 -1.52 4.40
CA LEU A 671 19.38 -0.66 4.45
C LEU A 671 20.50 -1.22 3.55
N LEU A 672 20.71 -2.53 3.57
CA LEU A 672 21.71 -3.19 2.72
C LEU A 672 21.38 -3.16 1.22
N THR A 673 20.12 -3.37 0.84
CA THR A 673 19.77 -3.65 -0.56
C THR A 673 19.00 -2.54 -1.29
N ALA A 674 18.44 -1.56 -0.56
CA ALA A 674 17.48 -0.57 -1.08
C ALA A 674 16.33 -1.20 -1.91
N LYS A 675 15.74 -2.30 -1.42
CA LYS A 675 14.68 -3.04 -2.12
C LYS A 675 13.38 -3.07 -1.30
N PRO A 676 12.21 -3.26 -1.94
CA PRO A 676 10.97 -3.49 -1.22
C PRO A 676 11.07 -4.69 -0.27
N ALA A 677 10.39 -4.62 0.89
CA ALA A 677 10.43 -5.68 1.90
C ALA A 677 9.82 -7.03 1.43
N ILE A 678 9.05 -7.04 0.34
CA ILE A 678 8.38 -8.23 -0.22
C ILE A 678 9.44 -9.26 -0.68
N ALA A 679 9.37 -10.46 -0.11
CA ALA A 679 10.30 -11.59 -0.35
C ALA A 679 11.79 -11.31 -0.08
N LEU A 680 12.13 -10.17 0.55
CA LEU A 680 13.50 -9.69 0.71
C LEU A 680 14.39 -10.65 1.54
N THR A 681 13.85 -11.22 2.62
CA THR A 681 14.54 -12.22 3.44
C THR A 681 15.00 -13.43 2.63
N HIS A 682 14.13 -13.96 1.77
CA HIS A 682 14.45 -15.07 0.87
C HIS A 682 15.44 -14.67 -0.22
N ALA A 683 15.38 -13.43 -0.72
CA ALA A 683 16.32 -12.93 -1.72
C ALA A 683 17.75 -12.82 -1.15
N VAL A 684 17.91 -12.26 0.07
CA VAL A 684 19.20 -12.18 0.76
C VAL A 684 19.69 -13.56 1.23
N GLU A 685 18.78 -14.43 1.73
CA GLU A 685 19.12 -15.80 2.13
C GLU A 685 19.77 -16.57 0.96
N ASN A 686 19.18 -16.57 -0.24
CA ASN A 686 19.79 -17.24 -1.40
C ASN A 686 21.05 -16.53 -1.91
N ALA A 687 21.14 -15.19 -1.86
CA ALA A 687 22.35 -14.48 -2.25
C ALA A 687 23.56 -14.80 -1.36
N ILE A 688 23.33 -15.11 -0.07
CA ILE A 688 24.38 -15.64 0.82
C ILE A 688 24.65 -17.12 0.49
N ASP A 689 23.61 -17.93 0.31
CA ASP A 689 23.68 -19.39 0.07
C ASP A 689 24.42 -19.77 -1.23
N ASP A 690 24.34 -18.89 -2.25
CA ASP A 690 25.00 -19.03 -3.55
C ASP A 690 26.20 -18.08 -3.75
N GLY A 691 26.59 -17.30 -2.72
CA GLY A 691 27.83 -16.50 -2.69
C GLY A 691 27.79 -15.13 -3.39
N THR A 692 26.62 -14.69 -3.84
CA THR A 692 26.37 -13.47 -4.65
C THR A 692 25.84 -12.28 -3.83
N LEU A 693 26.16 -12.19 -2.53
CA LEU A 693 25.68 -11.11 -1.66
C LEU A 693 25.97 -9.71 -2.24
N LEU A 694 27.13 -9.49 -2.84
CA LEU A 694 27.50 -8.18 -3.43
C LEU A 694 26.60 -7.76 -4.60
N ASP A 695 25.92 -8.70 -5.29
CA ASP A 695 25.02 -8.40 -6.40
C ASP A 695 23.64 -7.92 -5.96
N ILE A 696 23.23 -8.22 -4.71
CA ILE A 696 21.94 -7.81 -4.16
C ILE A 696 22.01 -6.48 -3.37
N LEU A 697 23.21 -6.03 -2.97
CA LEU A 697 23.43 -4.76 -2.28
C LEU A 697 23.08 -3.54 -3.15
N ASP A 698 22.80 -2.42 -2.47
CA ASP A 698 22.62 -1.12 -3.12
C ASP A 698 23.96 -0.52 -3.56
N LYS A 699 24.12 -0.28 -4.86
CA LYS A 699 25.35 0.25 -5.45
C LYS A 699 25.53 1.75 -5.21
N GLU A 700 24.44 2.48 -4.98
CA GLU A 700 24.46 3.92 -4.71
C GLU A 700 24.98 4.24 -3.29
N ALA A 701 25.03 3.25 -2.40
CA ALA A 701 25.64 3.37 -1.07
C ALA A 701 27.19 3.42 -1.09
N GLY A 702 27.81 3.16 -2.24
CA GLY A 702 29.27 3.12 -2.43
C GLY A 702 29.90 1.76 -2.13
N ASN A 703 31.21 1.76 -1.89
CA ASN A 703 32.00 0.54 -1.71
C ASN A 703 31.76 -0.10 -0.33
N TRP A 704 30.89 -1.11 -0.28
CA TRP A 704 30.58 -1.88 0.92
C TRP A 704 31.78 -2.70 1.43
N PRO A 705 32.09 -2.68 2.74
CA PRO A 705 33.09 -3.59 3.34
C PRO A 705 32.52 -5.01 3.43
N GLN A 706 33.09 -5.97 2.71
CA GLN A 706 32.47 -7.27 2.46
C GLN A 706 32.21 -8.10 3.73
N GLU A 707 33.15 -8.09 4.69
CA GLU A 707 33.08 -8.92 5.89
C GLU A 707 32.03 -8.39 6.88
N GLU A 708 32.09 -7.09 7.20
CA GLU A 708 31.10 -6.41 8.03
C GLU A 708 29.70 -6.40 7.39
N THR A 709 29.61 -6.32 6.06
CA THR A 709 28.33 -6.40 5.35
C THR A 709 27.72 -7.80 5.42
N MET A 710 28.55 -8.85 5.38
CA MET A 710 28.11 -10.23 5.63
C MET A 710 27.65 -10.42 7.08
N GLU A 711 28.36 -9.86 8.07
CA GLU A 711 27.93 -9.87 9.47
C GLU A 711 26.56 -9.18 9.64
N LEU A 712 26.36 -7.98 9.07
CA LEU A 712 25.09 -7.27 9.16
C LEU A 712 23.94 -8.00 8.43
N ALA A 713 24.20 -8.62 7.27
CA ALA A 713 23.20 -9.39 6.54
C ALA A 713 22.75 -10.63 7.31
N LEU A 714 23.69 -11.38 7.90
CA LEU A 714 23.39 -12.53 8.76
C LEU A 714 22.67 -12.11 10.05
N LEU A 715 23.04 -10.98 10.64
CA LEU A 715 22.37 -10.41 11.81
C LEU A 715 20.91 -10.06 11.48
N GLY A 716 20.67 -9.34 10.37
CA GLY A 716 19.34 -9.02 9.86
C GLY A 716 18.48 -10.27 9.64
N LEU A 717 19.00 -11.27 8.92
CA LEU A 717 18.31 -12.54 8.71
C LEU A 717 17.95 -13.23 10.04
N SER A 718 18.87 -13.29 11.00
CA SER A 718 18.61 -13.90 12.32
C SER A 718 17.52 -13.16 13.12
N CYS A 719 17.42 -11.84 12.97
CA CYS A 719 16.34 -11.04 13.55
C CYS A 719 14.99 -11.33 12.88
N THR A 720 14.98 -11.65 11.56
CA THR A 720 13.77 -12.03 10.81
C THR A 720 13.33 -13.50 10.96
N GLU A 721 13.89 -14.26 11.92
CA GLU A 721 13.48 -15.65 12.14
C GLU A 721 11.98 -15.77 12.45
N LEU A 722 11.34 -16.83 11.94
CA LEU A 722 9.87 -16.99 12.03
C LEU A 722 9.37 -17.24 13.45
N ARG A 723 10.26 -17.61 14.37
CA ARG A 723 9.96 -17.94 15.77
C ARG A 723 10.66 -16.97 16.71
N ARG A 724 9.88 -16.36 17.59
CA ARG A 724 10.27 -15.43 18.66
C ARG A 724 11.50 -15.85 19.46
N ARG A 725 11.56 -17.14 19.80
CA ARG A 725 12.63 -17.75 20.61
C ARG A 725 13.89 -18.10 19.83
N ASP A 726 13.80 -18.21 18.51
CA ASP A 726 14.92 -18.56 17.63
C ASP A 726 15.63 -17.26 17.15
N ARG A 727 15.00 -16.07 17.31
CA ARG A 727 15.59 -14.72 17.13
C ARG A 727 16.62 -14.37 18.23
N PRO A 728 17.70 -13.62 17.91
CA PRO A 728 18.66 -13.12 18.90
C PRO A 728 18.01 -12.22 19.94
N ASP A 729 18.71 -11.96 21.05
CA ASP A 729 18.31 -10.89 21.98
C ASP A 729 18.82 -9.52 21.52
N LEU A 730 17.97 -8.50 21.64
CA LEU A 730 18.28 -7.16 21.15
C LEU A 730 19.46 -6.53 21.91
N LYS A 731 19.51 -6.70 23.23
CA LYS A 731 20.54 -6.13 24.09
C LYS A 731 21.79 -7.01 24.18
N ASP A 732 21.62 -8.32 24.33
CA ASP A 732 22.75 -9.23 24.62
C ASP A 732 23.43 -9.79 23.36
N LYS A 733 22.86 -9.53 22.16
CA LYS A 733 23.39 -10.01 20.87
C LYS A 733 23.34 -9.00 19.73
N VAL A 734 22.23 -8.29 19.52
CA VAL A 734 22.08 -7.40 18.35
C VAL A 734 22.87 -6.09 18.54
N LEU A 735 22.65 -5.36 19.63
CA LEU A 735 23.35 -4.10 19.88
C LEU A 735 24.89 -4.25 19.89
N PRO A 736 25.51 -5.23 20.58
CA PRO A 736 26.97 -5.35 20.60
C PRO A 736 27.59 -5.71 19.24
N ALA A 737 26.80 -6.28 18.31
CA ALA A 737 27.23 -6.49 16.94
C ALA A 737 27.13 -5.18 16.13
N LEU A 738 26.01 -4.46 16.24
CA LEU A 738 25.83 -3.16 15.61
C LEU A 738 26.83 -2.10 16.12
N GLU A 739 27.30 -2.20 17.38
CA GLU A 739 28.35 -1.35 17.93
C GLU A 739 29.69 -1.52 17.19
N ARG A 740 30.16 -2.76 16.97
CA ARG A 740 31.38 -3.01 16.19
C ARG A 740 31.26 -2.52 14.75
N LEU A 741 30.11 -2.76 14.12
CA LEU A 741 29.82 -2.33 12.75
C LEU A 741 29.79 -0.79 12.65
N LYS A 742 29.21 -0.12 13.66
CA LYS A 742 29.26 1.34 13.81
C LYS A 742 30.69 1.84 13.96
N GLU A 743 31.54 1.21 14.76
CA GLU A 743 32.95 1.63 14.89
C GLU A 743 33.69 1.55 13.54
N THR A 744 33.45 0.52 12.71
CA THR A 744 33.95 0.47 11.33
C THR A 744 33.41 1.64 10.50
N ALA A 745 32.12 1.93 10.58
CA ALA A 745 31.49 3.04 9.87
C ALA A 745 32.05 4.41 10.32
N ASP A 746 32.25 4.64 11.63
CA ASP A 746 32.79 5.89 12.18
C ASP A 746 34.27 6.07 11.82
N ARG A 747 35.04 4.98 11.65
CA ARG A 747 36.41 5.05 11.07
C ARG A 747 36.38 5.44 9.59
N ALA A 748 35.52 4.80 8.80
CA ALA A 748 35.39 5.07 7.36
C ALA A 748 34.81 6.46 7.05
N CYS A 749 33.92 6.98 7.90
CA CYS A 749 33.39 8.33 7.80
C CYS A 749 34.51 9.37 7.97
N ARG A 750 35.36 9.22 9.00
CA ARG A 750 36.51 10.11 9.23
C ARG A 750 37.49 10.11 8.06
N THR A 751 37.89 8.95 7.56
CA THR A 751 38.80 8.88 6.40
C THR A 751 38.16 9.40 5.11
N GLY A 752 36.84 9.26 4.94
CA GLY A 752 36.09 9.85 3.82
C GLY A 752 35.93 11.38 3.89
N VAL A 753 35.90 11.96 5.09
CA VAL A 753 35.82 13.42 5.31
C VAL A 753 37.18 14.11 5.16
N SER A 754 38.28 13.36 5.30
CA SER A 754 39.69 13.82 5.29
C SER A 754 40.23 14.37 3.93
N ARG A 755 39.39 15.05 3.15
CA ARG A 755 39.80 15.85 1.97
C ARG A 755 39.26 17.28 1.92
N ASN A 756 38.40 17.67 2.84
CA ASN A 756 38.04 19.08 3.04
C ASN A 756 38.83 19.63 4.22
N VAL A 757 40.03 20.17 3.96
CA VAL A 757 40.70 21.05 4.93
C VAL A 757 39.76 22.21 5.22
N SER A 758 39.32 22.36 6.46
CA SER A 758 38.46 23.49 6.82
C SER A 758 39.28 24.78 6.63
N SER A 759 38.77 25.74 5.86
CA SER A 759 39.41 27.05 5.83
C SER A 759 39.24 27.69 7.22
N PRO A 760 40.32 28.23 7.82
CA PRO A 760 40.26 28.80 9.16
C PRO A 760 39.14 29.85 9.25
N PRO A 761 38.22 29.75 10.23
CA PRO A 761 37.18 30.75 10.46
C PRO A 761 37.74 32.18 10.46
N ASN A 762 37.07 33.10 9.75
CA ASN A 762 37.59 34.46 9.51
C ASN A 762 38.01 35.23 10.78
N HIS A 763 37.45 34.91 11.95
CA HIS A 763 37.81 35.52 13.23
C HIS A 763 39.10 34.96 13.87
N PHE A 764 39.66 33.86 13.35
CA PHE A 764 41.00 33.36 13.69
C PHE A 764 42.10 34.05 12.85
N ILE A 765 41.75 34.69 11.73
CA ILE A 765 42.71 35.33 10.82
C ILE A 765 43.07 36.73 11.32
N CYS A 766 44.36 36.99 11.48
CA CYS A 766 44.89 38.30 11.79
C CYS A 766 44.61 39.29 10.64
N PRO A 767 43.93 40.43 10.88
CA PRO A 767 43.66 41.38 9.81
C PRO A 767 44.91 42.00 9.18
N ILE A 768 46.06 42.00 9.87
CA ILE A 768 47.33 42.54 9.37
C ILE A 768 48.06 41.50 8.50
N VAL A 769 48.34 40.30 9.02
CA VAL A 769 49.17 39.30 8.30
C VAL A 769 48.38 38.33 7.41
N LYS A 770 47.03 38.35 7.48
CA LYS A 770 46.13 37.46 6.72
C LYS A 770 46.35 35.96 6.93
N ASP A 771 47.01 35.60 8.04
CA ASP A 771 47.27 34.23 8.53
C ASP A 771 46.62 34.05 9.92
N VAL A 772 46.50 32.81 10.40
CA VAL A 772 45.94 32.46 11.72
C VAL A 772 46.77 33.11 12.83
N MET A 773 46.09 33.78 13.78
CA MET A 773 46.72 34.41 14.95
C MET A 773 47.40 33.36 15.84
N LYS A 774 48.68 33.58 16.16
CA LYS A 774 49.49 32.67 16.99
C LYS A 774 49.52 33.12 18.45
N ASP A 775 49.42 34.43 18.67
CA ASP A 775 49.10 35.04 19.98
C ASP A 775 48.09 36.19 19.76
N PRO A 776 46.77 35.92 19.83
CA PRO A 776 45.75 36.94 19.59
C PRO A 776 45.62 37.91 20.77
N CYS A 777 45.57 39.20 20.46
CA CYS A 777 45.32 40.27 21.42
C CYS A 777 44.39 41.35 20.86
N VAL A 778 43.63 42.00 21.74
CA VAL A 778 42.65 43.04 21.41
C VAL A 778 43.33 44.41 21.54
N ALA A 779 43.19 45.26 20.52
CA ALA A 779 43.64 46.66 20.54
C ALA A 779 42.51 47.63 20.95
N ALA A 780 42.82 48.92 21.08
CA ALA A 780 41.88 49.95 21.52
C ALA A 780 40.68 50.21 20.57
N ASP A 781 40.69 49.63 19.37
CA ASP A 781 39.58 49.63 18.41
C ASP A 781 38.62 48.44 18.59
N GLY A 782 38.88 47.54 19.54
CA GLY A 782 38.09 46.34 19.81
C GLY A 782 38.38 45.15 18.88
N TYR A 783 39.28 45.30 17.89
CA TYR A 783 39.63 44.20 16.99
C TYR A 783 40.76 43.33 17.56
N SER A 784 40.72 42.04 17.24
CA SER A 784 41.78 41.08 17.58
C SER A 784 42.81 40.98 16.47
N TYR A 785 44.09 40.99 16.85
CA TYR A 785 45.26 40.91 15.98
C TYR A 785 46.28 39.93 16.57
N ASP A 786 47.14 39.35 15.72
CA ASP A 786 48.35 38.69 16.22
C ASP A 786 49.28 39.73 16.86
N ARG A 787 49.70 39.47 18.10
CA ARG A 787 50.52 40.35 18.92
C ARG A 787 51.69 40.96 18.16
N LYS A 788 52.50 40.14 17.50
CA LYS A 788 53.73 40.60 16.83
C LYS A 788 53.44 41.49 15.62
N ALA A 789 52.27 41.32 15.01
CA ALA A 789 51.83 42.14 13.89
C ALA A 789 51.33 43.52 14.34
N ILE A 790 50.54 43.58 15.43
CA ILE A 790 50.01 44.85 15.94
C ILE A 790 51.07 45.65 16.72
N GLU A 791 51.95 45.01 17.50
CA GLU A 791 53.06 45.70 18.18
C GLU A 791 53.95 46.41 17.15
N LYS A 792 54.36 45.72 16.07
CA LYS A 792 55.13 46.30 14.96
C LYS A 792 54.37 47.39 14.18
N TRP A 793 53.04 47.32 14.09
CA TRP A 793 52.24 48.40 13.49
C TRP A 793 52.26 49.66 14.36
N LEU A 794 52.14 49.48 15.68
CA LEU A 794 52.09 50.56 16.68
C LEU A 794 53.45 51.22 16.95
N GLU A 795 54.57 50.60 16.57
CA GLU A 795 55.90 51.24 16.51
C GLU A 795 55.91 52.46 15.58
N GLY A 796 55.17 52.40 14.47
CA GLY A 796 55.16 53.45 13.44
C GLY A 796 53.83 54.20 13.24
N ASN A 797 52.73 53.77 13.87
CA ASN A 797 51.39 54.32 13.66
C ASN A 797 50.61 54.50 14.97
N ASP A 798 49.81 55.57 15.02
CA ASP A 798 48.86 55.86 16.11
C ASP A 798 47.40 55.56 15.74
N LYS A 799 47.20 54.73 14.70
CA LYS A 799 45.90 54.49 14.06
C LYS A 799 45.56 53.00 13.96
N SER A 800 44.26 52.70 13.98
CA SER A 800 43.70 51.36 13.81
C SER A 800 44.08 50.78 12.44
N PRO A 801 44.67 49.57 12.38
CA PRO A 801 44.89 48.86 11.11
C PRO A 801 43.60 48.49 10.38
N MET A 802 42.46 48.42 11.08
CA MET A 802 41.16 48.06 10.50
C MET A 802 40.33 49.27 10.04
N THR A 803 40.37 50.39 10.76
CA THR A 803 39.50 51.56 10.49
C THR A 803 40.25 52.82 10.06
N ASN A 804 41.58 52.86 10.16
CA ASN A 804 42.43 54.05 9.90
C ASN A 804 42.08 55.28 10.77
N LEU A 805 41.28 55.09 11.83
CA LEU A 805 40.98 56.09 12.86
C LEU A 805 42.08 56.09 13.94
N PRO A 806 42.33 57.22 14.64
CA PRO A 806 43.24 57.27 15.78
C PRO A 806 42.84 56.28 16.88
N LEU A 807 43.81 55.58 17.47
CA LEU A 807 43.57 54.66 18.59
C LEU A 807 43.55 55.42 19.92
N PRO A 808 42.55 55.20 20.80
CA PRO A 808 42.51 55.83 22.13
C PRO A 808 43.74 55.53 23.02
N HIS A 809 44.37 54.37 22.84
CA HIS A 809 45.63 54.00 23.50
C HIS A 809 46.36 52.89 22.74
N LYS A 810 47.64 52.67 23.07
CA LYS A 810 48.46 51.57 22.51
C LYS A 810 48.47 50.27 23.33
N TYR A 811 47.74 50.21 24.46
CA TYR A 811 47.64 48.98 25.25
C TYR A 811 46.95 47.83 24.48
N LEU A 812 47.48 46.62 24.64
CA LEU A 812 47.02 45.39 23.97
C LEU A 812 46.63 44.35 25.03
N VAL A 813 45.38 43.90 25.01
CA VAL A 813 44.84 42.93 25.99
C VAL A 813 44.93 41.51 25.41
N PRO A 814 45.56 40.52 26.06
CA PRO A 814 45.60 39.15 25.54
C PRO A 814 44.20 38.53 25.41
N ASN A 815 43.90 37.92 24.25
CA ASN A 815 42.61 37.27 24.00
C ASN A 815 42.71 35.76 24.22
N TYR A 816 42.81 35.35 25.49
CA TYR A 816 42.98 33.94 25.87
C TYR A 816 41.82 33.04 25.39
N THR A 817 40.60 33.56 25.30
CA THR A 817 39.43 32.83 24.78
C THR A 817 39.62 32.49 23.29
N LEU A 818 40.01 33.47 22.47
CA LEU A 818 40.30 33.25 21.05
C LEU A 818 41.53 32.35 20.86
N LEU A 819 42.56 32.48 21.69
CA LEU A 819 43.73 31.60 21.68
C LEU A 819 43.35 30.14 22.00
N SER A 820 42.41 29.91 22.91
CA SER A 820 41.91 28.57 23.22
C SER A 820 41.15 27.96 22.04
N ALA A 821 40.23 28.71 21.43
CA ALA A 821 39.48 28.26 20.26
C ALA A 821 40.37 27.98 19.04
N ILE A 822 41.40 28.81 18.82
CA ILE A 822 42.41 28.59 17.78
C ILE A 822 43.22 27.31 18.05
N ARG A 823 43.59 27.02 19.30
CA ARG A 823 44.31 25.79 19.66
C ARG A 823 43.47 24.54 19.47
N GLU A 824 42.21 24.58 19.91
CA GLU A 824 41.23 23.51 19.73
C GLU A 824 41.01 23.20 18.24
N TRP A 825 40.76 24.23 17.42
CA TRP A 825 40.66 24.08 15.97
C TRP A 825 41.95 23.53 15.33
N ASN A 826 43.13 23.99 15.77
CA ASN A 826 44.40 23.44 15.26
C ASN A 826 44.59 21.96 15.65
N SER A 827 44.18 21.51 16.84
CA SER A 827 44.21 20.07 17.16
C SER A 827 43.26 19.26 16.29
N MET A 828 42.06 19.79 15.99
CA MET A 828 41.07 19.10 15.14
C MET A 828 41.42 19.03 13.64
N ASN A 829 42.49 19.68 13.19
CA ASN A 829 42.93 19.70 11.78
C ASN A 829 44.38 19.20 11.57
N ASN A 830 45.06 18.70 12.63
CA ASN A 830 46.43 18.15 12.54
C ASN A 830 46.54 16.70 13.06
N GLU A 831 45.41 16.03 13.31
CA GLU A 831 45.27 14.57 13.52
C GLU A 831 44.56 13.91 12.32
#